data_AF-A0A0D2ATY9-F1
#
_entry.id   AF-A0A0D2ATY9-F1
#
_cell.length_a   1.000
_cell.length_b   1.000
_cell.length_c   1.000
_cell.angle_alpha   90.00
_cell.angle_beta   90.00
_cell.angle_gamma   90.00
#
_symmetry.space_group_name_H-M   'P 1'
#
loop_
_entity.id
_entity.type
_entity.pdbx_description
1 polymer ?
#
loop_
_entity_poly.entity_id
_entity_poly.type
_entity_poly.pdbx_seq_one_letter_code
_entity_poly.pdbx_strand_id
1 'polypeptide(L)'
;MELQEKLDSLGLGQYSTILYENGFEDWNTVLDITEDDLDSLGFKRGHRRILQKEIAIARGLNASPPIETARPTSSTPSIGALVTTQESYEKRTKRRYRWHPRADPNAPKKPKTAYVNFADHLRSDKAIASLSFVDIAREVGRQWQMLDPETKQEWENRAAQAMQEYEEQMDEYRKTKQYQDYQVYLETFKKAPGKLARQKIKSDSASSITSPRRSESSGPDRSPSASIDSPTMLSAETALRDECRSTLTAAFMELSVFRREYVKEQPFSGNDLPSETLVADVEALLHRMYRIPGAADALSLIELCMLAALGIHFARGSISRDQQHRLFATVCVLMEGLSISEASYARLMRVLLCLTIYAITEKHLSARTFITAGLALARLKHFHMDQDCSRDDWRKIYRTLVFTECWLSQTLGYNPRNLDIHIRNAVEPNIPDSSIENAIQWQAVRIAIIGNEISTIIRQQNDVPQEAIRYLSGQLELWQRELPHIMQLASILSSNSGSIGRLNEQAMLVVHIIYLGAMMLLYGQSLSSAHEPDGKTDNPEMVNHRAICLVAGEQISGLIKTISSSQSWSPWSFFHIYWVFNACNVLLLGAAQALRNRSTNDYDRLISHARTCLSSLESCAQDEPVASRYLSMMAPIYEALKRLRESPHVELKRRKSEHKISINDLLASDDGARSPTSLGRWNTIDDELPGIIQQVTVLLRDPFGRAQQNSVADEQYPTPPSNADMLFWFRV
;
A
#
# COMPACT_ATOMS: atom_id res chain seq x y z
N MET A 1 4.55 -30.63 -60.65
CA MET A 1 5.52 -30.66 -59.52
C MET A 1 5.78 -29.26 -58.96
N GLU A 2 5.68 -28.22 -59.80
CA GLU A 2 5.99 -26.83 -59.45
C GLU A 2 5.02 -26.18 -58.44
N LEU A 3 3.73 -26.56 -58.44
CA LEU A 3 2.73 -26.03 -57.50
C LEU A 3 2.91 -26.56 -56.07
N GLN A 4 3.19 -27.87 -55.92
CA GLN A 4 3.37 -28.51 -54.62
C GLN A 4 4.57 -27.90 -53.87
N GLU A 5 5.72 -27.80 -54.53
CA GLU A 5 6.93 -27.24 -53.94
C GLU A 5 6.75 -25.79 -53.48
N LYS A 6 6.00 -25.00 -54.27
CA LYS A 6 5.70 -23.61 -53.94
C LYS A 6 4.75 -23.48 -52.75
N LEU A 7 3.69 -24.30 -52.69
CA LEU A 7 2.81 -24.35 -51.53
C LEU A 7 3.53 -24.86 -50.28
N ASP A 8 4.43 -25.84 -50.41
CA ASP A 8 5.23 -26.34 -49.30
C ASP A 8 6.19 -25.27 -48.76
N SER A 9 6.81 -24.47 -49.63
CA SER A 9 7.64 -23.32 -49.22
C SER A 9 6.86 -22.26 -48.41
N LEU A 10 5.55 -22.15 -48.66
CA LEU A 10 4.65 -21.24 -47.94
C LEU A 10 4.03 -21.88 -46.68
N GLY A 11 4.32 -23.15 -46.40
CA GLY A 11 3.70 -23.93 -45.32
C GLY A 11 2.23 -24.27 -45.57
N LEU A 12 1.81 -24.30 -46.85
CA LEU A 12 0.44 -24.52 -47.32
C LEU A 12 0.25 -25.83 -48.10
N GLY A 13 1.24 -26.73 -48.07
CA GLY A 13 1.22 -28.01 -48.79
C GLY A 13 -0.04 -28.86 -48.64
N GLN A 14 -0.68 -28.79 -47.46
CA GLN A 14 -1.92 -29.52 -47.15
C GLN A 14 -3.11 -29.16 -48.06
N TYR A 15 -3.04 -28.06 -48.81
CA TYR A 15 -4.11 -27.62 -49.71
C TYR A 15 -3.87 -27.97 -51.18
N SER A 16 -2.75 -28.60 -51.52
CA SER A 16 -2.43 -28.91 -52.91
C SER A 16 -3.40 -29.89 -53.54
N THR A 17 -3.80 -30.93 -52.81
CA THR A 17 -4.80 -31.91 -53.29
C THR A 17 -6.15 -31.25 -53.53
N ILE A 18 -6.57 -30.36 -52.63
CA ILE A 18 -7.84 -29.63 -52.75
C ILE A 18 -7.81 -28.66 -53.93
N LEU A 19 -6.70 -27.96 -54.14
CA LEU A 19 -6.52 -27.07 -55.30
C LEU A 19 -6.53 -27.86 -56.62
N TYR A 20 -5.82 -28.99 -56.67
CA TYR A 20 -5.79 -29.86 -57.85
C TYR A 20 -7.17 -30.44 -58.18
N GLU A 21 -7.90 -30.96 -57.18
CA GLU A 21 -9.25 -31.50 -57.35
C GLU A 21 -10.28 -30.44 -57.81
N ASN A 22 -9.99 -29.15 -57.60
CA ASN A 22 -10.84 -28.03 -58.01
C ASN A 22 -10.29 -27.29 -59.25
N GLY A 23 -9.40 -27.92 -60.02
CA GLY A 23 -8.94 -27.44 -61.33
C GLY A 23 -7.75 -26.49 -61.32
N PHE A 24 -7.07 -26.32 -60.17
CA PHE A 24 -5.85 -25.52 -60.05
C PHE A 24 -4.61 -26.42 -60.09
N GLU A 25 -4.22 -26.82 -61.29
CA GLU A 25 -3.15 -27.83 -61.50
C GLU A 25 -1.74 -27.24 -61.38
N ASP A 26 -1.56 -25.96 -61.72
CA ASP A 26 -0.26 -25.27 -61.77
C ASP A 26 -0.30 -23.87 -61.13
N TRP A 27 0.87 -23.32 -60.75
CA TRP A 27 0.97 -22.01 -60.07
C TRP A 27 0.32 -20.86 -60.85
N ASN A 28 0.37 -20.89 -62.19
CA ASN A 28 -0.28 -19.88 -63.03
C ASN A 28 -1.80 -19.88 -62.90
N THR A 29 -2.43 -21.04 -62.73
CA THR A 29 -3.88 -21.13 -62.48
C THR A 29 -4.25 -20.61 -61.09
N VAL A 30 -3.36 -20.82 -60.10
CA VAL A 30 -3.53 -20.32 -58.73
C VAL A 30 -3.39 -18.80 -58.63
N LEU A 31 -2.69 -18.15 -59.56
CA LEU A 31 -2.65 -16.68 -59.56
C LEU A 31 -4.05 -16.09 -59.68
N ASP A 32 -4.95 -16.73 -60.43
CA ASP A 32 -6.28 -16.23 -60.75
C ASP A 32 -7.36 -16.62 -59.74
N ILE A 33 -6.99 -17.32 -58.66
CA ILE A 33 -7.92 -17.68 -57.59
C ILE A 33 -8.39 -16.44 -56.82
N THR A 34 -9.70 -16.32 -56.63
CA THR A 34 -10.27 -15.18 -55.89
C THR A 34 -10.33 -15.46 -54.38
N GLU A 35 -10.59 -14.42 -53.58
CA GLU A 35 -10.76 -14.59 -52.13
C GLU A 35 -11.97 -15.46 -51.78
N ASP A 36 -13.04 -15.36 -52.57
CA ASP A 36 -14.29 -16.10 -52.38
C ASP A 36 -14.11 -17.59 -52.75
N ASP A 37 -13.29 -17.89 -53.76
CA ASP A 37 -12.92 -19.27 -54.11
C ASP A 37 -12.09 -19.91 -52.98
N LEU A 38 -11.10 -19.18 -52.45
CA LEU A 38 -10.32 -19.65 -51.29
C LEU A 38 -11.20 -19.84 -50.03
N ASP A 39 -12.28 -19.08 -49.89
CA ASP A 39 -13.27 -19.31 -48.82
C ASP A 39 -14.05 -20.60 -49.03
N SER A 40 -14.55 -20.77 -50.24
CA SER A 40 -15.34 -21.93 -50.65
C SER A 40 -14.55 -23.24 -50.57
N LEU A 41 -13.24 -23.19 -50.86
CA LEU A 41 -12.30 -24.31 -50.72
C LEU A 41 -11.83 -24.55 -49.27
N GLY A 42 -12.34 -23.79 -48.30
CA GLY A 42 -12.10 -24.02 -46.88
C GLY A 42 -10.72 -23.57 -46.37
N PHE A 43 -10.01 -22.69 -47.08
CA PHE A 43 -8.73 -22.17 -46.58
C PHE A 43 -8.94 -21.40 -45.28
N LYS A 44 -8.06 -21.55 -44.28
CA LYS A 44 -8.13 -20.71 -43.08
C LYS A 44 -7.76 -19.26 -43.44
N ARG A 45 -8.43 -18.24 -42.88
CA ARG A 45 -8.18 -16.82 -43.20
C ARG A 45 -6.71 -16.39 -43.16
N GLY A 46 -5.90 -16.97 -42.26
CA GLY A 46 -4.45 -16.70 -42.21
C GLY A 46 -3.68 -17.26 -43.42
N HIS A 47 -4.06 -18.45 -43.89
CA HIS A 47 -3.48 -19.10 -45.05
C HIS A 47 -3.85 -18.39 -46.36
N ARG A 48 -5.10 -17.92 -46.47
CA ARG A 48 -5.55 -17.09 -47.61
C ARG A 48 -4.67 -15.86 -47.77
N ARG A 49 -4.37 -15.15 -46.67
CA ARG A 49 -3.52 -13.95 -46.67
C ARG A 49 -2.07 -14.23 -47.08
N ILE A 50 -1.53 -15.39 -46.69
CA ILE A 50 -0.18 -15.80 -47.08
C ILE A 50 -0.14 -16.07 -48.59
N LEU A 51 -1.10 -16.85 -49.10
CA LEU A 51 -1.19 -17.17 -50.52
C LEU A 51 -1.47 -15.93 -51.38
N GLN A 52 -2.40 -15.06 -50.98
CA GLN A 52 -2.70 -13.80 -51.68
C GLN A 52 -1.51 -12.83 -51.70
N LYS A 53 -0.70 -12.79 -50.62
CA LYS A 53 0.52 -11.98 -50.60
C LYS A 53 1.52 -12.51 -51.63
N GLU A 54 1.69 -13.83 -51.72
CA GLU A 54 2.59 -14.44 -52.70
C GLU A 54 2.08 -14.27 -54.14
N ILE A 55 0.77 -14.36 -54.35
CA ILE A 55 0.12 -14.06 -55.64
C ILE A 55 0.36 -12.59 -56.04
N ALA A 56 0.23 -11.65 -55.10
CA ALA A 56 0.49 -10.23 -55.37
C ALA A 56 1.95 -9.96 -55.74
N ILE A 57 2.90 -10.65 -55.08
CA ILE A 57 4.33 -10.61 -55.42
C ILE A 57 4.57 -11.17 -56.82
N ALA A 58 3.98 -12.33 -57.13
CA ALA A 58 4.11 -12.97 -58.44
C ALA A 58 3.45 -12.17 -59.58
N ARG A 59 2.41 -11.38 -59.30
CA ARG A 59 1.75 -10.46 -60.24
C ARG A 59 2.49 -9.13 -60.43
N GLY A 60 3.64 -8.94 -59.78
CA GLY A 60 4.45 -7.71 -59.91
C GLY A 60 3.80 -6.47 -59.30
N LEU A 61 2.80 -6.64 -58.42
CA LEU A 61 2.16 -5.53 -57.72
C LEU A 61 2.99 -5.21 -56.45
N ASN A 62 3.82 -4.18 -56.57
CA ASN A 62 4.77 -3.71 -55.56
C ASN A 62 4.17 -3.62 -54.14
N ALA A 63 4.59 -4.53 -53.26
CA ALA A 63 4.50 -4.35 -51.81
C ALA A 63 5.67 -3.47 -51.34
N SER A 64 5.37 -2.39 -50.60
CA SER A 64 6.38 -1.48 -50.03
C SER A 64 7.42 -2.25 -49.19
N PRO A 65 8.73 -2.00 -49.37
CA PRO A 65 9.76 -2.74 -48.67
C PRO A 65 9.99 -2.22 -47.24
N PRO A 66 10.53 -3.05 -46.32
CA PRO A 66 11.05 -2.61 -45.03
C PRO A 66 12.36 -1.82 -45.23
N ILE A 67 12.53 -0.74 -44.48
CA ILE A 67 13.76 0.07 -44.47
C ILE A 67 14.85 -0.71 -43.74
N GLU A 68 15.83 -1.23 -44.48
CA GLU A 68 17.18 -1.52 -44.00
C GLU A 68 18.19 -0.66 -44.76
N THR A 69 19.15 -0.16 -43.98
CA THR A 69 20.05 0.97 -44.22
C THR A 69 21.21 0.65 -45.17
N ALA A 70 21.46 1.53 -46.14
CA ALA A 70 22.72 1.62 -46.88
C ALA A 70 23.48 2.91 -46.52
N ARG A 71 24.79 2.77 -46.30
CA ARG A 71 25.79 3.82 -45.96
C ARG A 71 25.84 4.98 -46.96
N PRO A 72 26.28 6.17 -46.50
CA PRO A 72 27.17 7.00 -47.29
C PRO A 72 28.56 7.14 -46.65
N THR A 73 29.56 7.16 -47.53
CA THR A 73 30.97 7.48 -47.31
C THR A 73 31.19 8.98 -47.12
N SER A 74 31.89 9.40 -46.05
CA SER A 74 33.09 10.27 -46.07
C SER A 74 33.31 11.04 -44.73
N SER A 75 34.58 11.01 -44.27
CA SER A 75 35.31 11.91 -43.35
C SER A 75 35.06 11.94 -41.81
N THR A 76 35.87 11.12 -41.10
CA THR A 76 36.74 11.41 -39.91
C THR A 76 36.16 11.81 -38.53
N PRO A 77 36.90 11.59 -37.39
CA PRO A 77 37.59 10.37 -36.95
C PRO A 77 37.26 9.93 -35.50
N SER A 78 37.63 8.67 -35.26
CA SER A 78 37.79 7.81 -34.07
C SER A 78 37.91 8.37 -32.64
N ILE A 79 37.33 7.63 -31.68
CA ILE A 79 37.91 6.89 -30.52
C ILE A 79 36.69 6.33 -29.73
N GLY A 80 36.57 5.09 -29.24
CA GLY A 80 37.38 3.88 -29.10
C GLY A 80 36.47 2.78 -28.49
N ALA A 81 36.83 1.52 -28.69
CA ALA A 81 36.11 0.27 -28.40
C ALA A 81 35.68 0.06 -26.91
N LEU A 82 34.83 -0.90 -26.49
CA LEU A 82 34.78 -2.34 -26.80
C LEU A 82 33.58 -3.04 -26.08
N VAL A 83 33.17 -4.20 -26.64
CA VAL A 83 32.47 -5.39 -26.07
C VAL A 83 30.94 -5.46 -26.06
N THR A 84 30.46 -6.33 -26.95
CA THR A 84 29.14 -6.98 -27.06
C THR A 84 29.02 -8.18 -26.11
N THR A 85 27.82 -8.41 -25.54
CA THR A 85 27.35 -9.77 -25.22
C THR A 85 25.85 -9.89 -25.56
N GLN A 86 25.49 -11.03 -26.14
CA GLN A 86 24.26 -11.33 -26.87
C GLN A 86 23.05 -11.57 -25.94
N GLU A 87 21.86 -11.12 -26.35
CA GLU A 87 20.59 -11.72 -25.91
C GLU A 87 19.64 -11.96 -27.08
N SER A 88 18.97 -13.11 -26.97
CA SER A 88 18.12 -13.80 -27.93
C SER A 88 16.77 -13.13 -28.19
N TYR A 89 16.35 -13.06 -29.46
CA TYR A 89 15.02 -12.60 -29.87
C TYR A 89 13.95 -13.70 -29.70
N GLU A 90 13.07 -13.58 -28.69
CA GLU A 90 11.81 -14.36 -28.64
C GLU A 90 10.64 -13.64 -29.33
N LYS A 91 9.84 -14.41 -30.08
CA LYS A 91 8.69 -13.95 -30.89
C LYS A 91 7.52 -13.44 -30.01
N ARG A 92 7.18 -12.16 -30.16
CA ARG A 92 6.06 -11.47 -29.49
C ARG A 92 4.70 -12.06 -29.89
N THR A 93 4.01 -12.74 -28.95
CA THR A 93 2.66 -13.30 -29.18
C THR A 93 1.56 -12.21 -29.08
N LYS A 94 0.53 -12.30 -29.94
CA LYS A 94 -0.62 -11.38 -29.94
C LYS A 94 -1.44 -11.55 -28.65
N ARG A 95 -1.73 -10.45 -27.93
CA ARG A 95 -2.53 -10.42 -26.70
C ARG A 95 -3.90 -11.08 -26.90
N ARG A 96 -4.30 -12.01 -26.01
CA ARG A 96 -5.64 -12.61 -26.00
C ARG A 96 -6.69 -11.57 -25.57
N TYR A 97 -7.80 -11.48 -26.30
CA TYR A 97 -8.96 -10.66 -25.93
C TYR A 97 -9.56 -11.14 -24.60
N ARG A 98 -9.74 -10.22 -23.64
CA ARG A 98 -10.32 -10.49 -22.33
C ARG A 98 -11.83 -10.24 -22.39
N TRP A 99 -12.62 -11.16 -21.88
CA TRP A 99 -14.08 -11.04 -21.82
C TRP A 99 -14.48 -10.03 -20.73
N HIS A 100 -15.30 -9.03 -21.08
CA HIS A 100 -15.75 -7.96 -20.17
C HIS A 100 -17.22 -8.13 -19.76
N PRO A 101 -17.59 -7.78 -18.50
CA PRO A 101 -18.97 -7.81 -18.04
C PRO A 101 -19.82 -6.75 -18.73
N ARG A 102 -21.14 -6.99 -18.80
CA ARG A 102 -22.09 -6.01 -19.36
C ARG A 102 -22.31 -4.88 -18.37
N ALA A 103 -22.44 -3.66 -18.88
CA ALA A 103 -22.83 -2.50 -18.08
C ALA A 103 -24.28 -2.64 -17.61
N ASP A 104 -24.56 -2.10 -16.43
CA ASP A 104 -25.90 -2.05 -15.85
C ASP A 104 -26.76 -1.00 -16.58
N PRO A 105 -27.94 -1.37 -17.12
CA PRO A 105 -28.83 -0.40 -17.76
C PRO A 105 -29.47 0.60 -16.77
N ASN A 106 -29.55 0.27 -15.48
CA ASN A 106 -30.22 1.11 -14.48
C ASN A 106 -29.25 2.01 -13.70
N ALA A 107 -27.94 1.82 -13.88
CA ALA A 107 -26.95 2.65 -13.20
C ALA A 107 -26.96 4.09 -13.78
N PRO A 108 -26.90 5.12 -12.92
CA PRO A 108 -26.60 6.49 -13.35
C PRO A 108 -25.38 6.53 -14.27
N LYS A 109 -25.38 7.42 -15.26
CA LYS A 109 -24.25 7.56 -16.20
C LYS A 109 -23.25 8.56 -15.65
N LYS A 110 -21.98 8.18 -15.65
CA LYS A 110 -20.90 9.07 -15.21
C LYS A 110 -20.85 10.32 -16.11
N PRO A 111 -20.86 11.53 -15.53
CA PRO A 111 -20.80 12.76 -16.30
C PRO A 111 -19.42 12.93 -16.96
N LYS A 112 -19.39 13.71 -18.03
CA LYS A 112 -18.19 14.05 -18.79
C LYS A 112 -17.36 15.09 -18.04
N THR A 113 -16.04 15.08 -18.23
CA THR A 113 -15.13 16.07 -17.63
C THR A 113 -15.29 17.44 -18.29
N ALA A 114 -14.81 18.50 -17.64
CA ALA A 114 -14.83 19.87 -18.16
C ALA A 114 -14.26 19.97 -19.57
N TYR A 115 -13.10 19.35 -19.81
CA TYR A 115 -12.47 19.29 -21.13
C TYR A 115 -13.34 18.57 -22.18
N VAL A 116 -13.99 17.47 -21.81
CA VAL A 116 -14.83 16.72 -22.77
C VAL A 116 -16.12 17.48 -23.07
N ASN A 117 -16.73 18.15 -22.09
CA ASN A 117 -17.88 19.02 -22.30
C ASN A 117 -17.52 20.21 -23.20
N PHE A 118 -16.36 20.82 -22.96
CA PHE A 118 -15.82 21.88 -23.82
C PHE A 118 -15.53 21.37 -25.25
N ALA A 119 -14.91 20.20 -25.38
CA ALA A 119 -14.63 19.57 -26.66
C ALA A 119 -15.91 19.28 -27.45
N ASP A 120 -16.97 18.83 -26.78
CA ASP A 120 -18.27 18.57 -27.41
C ASP A 120 -18.99 19.86 -27.80
N HIS A 121 -18.88 20.90 -26.98
CA HIS A 121 -19.34 22.25 -27.33
C HIS A 121 -18.63 22.76 -28.59
N LEU A 122 -17.31 22.64 -28.64
CA LEU A 122 -16.50 23.11 -29.76
C LEU A 122 -16.68 22.26 -31.02
N ARG A 123 -16.93 20.95 -30.88
CA ARG A 123 -17.34 20.07 -32.00
C ARG A 123 -18.72 20.41 -32.54
N SER A 124 -19.55 21.12 -31.78
CA SER A 124 -20.89 21.56 -32.23
C SER A 124 -20.81 22.83 -33.08
N ASP A 125 -19.69 23.56 -33.05
CA ASP A 125 -19.44 24.69 -33.94
C ASP A 125 -19.21 24.22 -35.38
N LYS A 126 -20.00 24.74 -36.30
CA LYS A 126 -19.99 24.34 -37.72
C LYS A 126 -18.63 24.51 -38.40
N ALA A 127 -17.79 25.43 -37.92
CA ALA A 127 -16.45 25.67 -38.43
C ALA A 127 -15.41 24.61 -38.03
N ILE A 128 -15.61 23.95 -36.88
CA ILE A 128 -14.69 22.95 -36.33
C ILE A 128 -15.19 21.54 -36.67
N ALA A 129 -16.51 21.36 -36.73
CA ALA A 129 -17.13 20.10 -37.14
C ALA A 129 -16.76 19.64 -38.57
N SER A 130 -16.33 20.56 -39.45
CA SER A 130 -15.89 20.24 -40.82
C SER A 130 -14.44 19.76 -40.93
N LEU A 131 -13.66 19.80 -39.84
CA LEU A 131 -12.26 19.38 -39.83
C LEU A 131 -12.13 17.85 -39.67
N SER A 132 -10.96 17.30 -40.02
CA SER A 132 -10.68 15.88 -39.80
C SER A 132 -10.63 15.56 -38.29
N PHE A 133 -10.92 14.33 -37.88
CA PHE A 133 -10.90 13.93 -36.46
C PHE A 133 -9.59 14.30 -35.74
N VAL A 134 -8.46 14.19 -36.44
CA VAL A 134 -7.13 14.55 -35.92
C VAL A 134 -7.00 16.06 -35.74
N ASP A 135 -7.51 16.84 -36.69
CA ASP A 135 -7.44 18.31 -36.66
C ASP A 135 -8.42 18.90 -35.65
N ILE A 136 -9.61 18.31 -35.48
CA ILE A 136 -10.54 18.62 -34.38
C ILE A 136 -9.85 18.42 -33.03
N ALA A 137 -9.19 17.27 -32.83
CA ALA A 137 -8.51 17.00 -31.56
C ALA A 137 -7.38 18.00 -31.28
N ARG A 138 -6.63 18.41 -32.31
CA ARG A 138 -5.59 19.43 -32.19
C ARG A 138 -6.16 20.81 -31.86
N GLU A 139 -7.24 21.20 -32.53
CA GLU A 139 -7.86 22.52 -32.35
C GLU A 139 -8.56 22.65 -30.99
N VAL A 140 -9.26 21.60 -30.53
CA VAL A 140 -9.83 21.54 -29.17
C VAL A 140 -8.73 21.72 -28.10
N GLY A 141 -7.61 21.01 -28.26
CA GLY A 141 -6.48 21.13 -27.32
C GLY A 141 -5.89 22.54 -27.27
N ARG A 142 -5.74 23.19 -28.43
CA ARG A 142 -5.24 24.56 -28.54
C ARG A 142 -6.17 25.57 -27.88
N GLN A 143 -7.47 25.51 -28.18
CA GLN A 143 -8.48 26.42 -27.64
C GLN A 143 -8.65 26.27 -26.12
N TRP A 144 -8.55 25.05 -25.60
CA TRP A 144 -8.58 24.80 -24.15
C TRP A 144 -7.38 25.41 -23.41
N GLN A 145 -6.20 25.44 -24.03
CA GLN A 145 -5.00 26.06 -23.44
C GLN A 145 -5.03 27.59 -23.49
N MET A 146 -5.69 28.17 -24.48
CA MET A 146 -5.82 29.62 -24.65
C MET A 146 -7.07 30.21 -23.97
N LEU A 147 -7.88 29.38 -23.32
CA LEU A 147 -9.09 29.81 -22.64
C LEU A 147 -8.75 30.67 -21.41
N ASP A 148 -9.46 31.78 -21.23
CA ASP A 148 -9.28 32.65 -20.06
C ASP A 148 -9.55 31.88 -18.76
N PRO A 149 -8.78 32.14 -17.69
CA PRO A 149 -8.87 31.38 -16.44
C PRO A 149 -10.27 31.39 -15.83
N GLU A 150 -10.99 32.51 -15.95
CA GLU A 150 -12.37 32.64 -15.45
C GLU A 150 -13.35 31.72 -16.20
N THR A 151 -13.31 31.75 -17.54
CA THR A 151 -14.18 30.90 -18.37
C THR A 151 -13.83 29.41 -18.22
N LYS A 152 -12.56 29.09 -18.01
CA LYS A 152 -12.09 27.72 -17.75
C LYS A 152 -12.62 27.21 -16.42
N GLN A 153 -12.58 28.07 -15.40
CA GLN A 153 -13.13 27.78 -14.09
C GLN A 153 -14.64 27.53 -14.14
N GLU A 154 -15.40 28.22 -15.01
CA GLU A 154 -16.82 27.89 -15.19
C GLU A 154 -17.06 26.47 -15.73
N TRP A 155 -16.27 26.02 -16.72
CA TRP A 155 -16.37 24.66 -17.24
C TRP A 155 -15.99 23.62 -16.18
N GLU A 156 -14.98 23.91 -15.37
CA GLU A 156 -14.56 23.08 -14.24
C GLU A 156 -15.64 23.02 -13.16
N ASN A 157 -16.26 24.15 -12.80
CA ASN A 157 -17.37 24.23 -11.85
C ASN A 157 -18.60 23.45 -12.32
N ARG A 158 -19.00 23.58 -13.60
CA ARG A 158 -20.13 22.83 -14.17
C ARG A 158 -19.88 21.32 -14.16
N ALA A 159 -18.65 20.89 -14.47
CA ALA A 159 -18.28 19.48 -14.43
C ALA A 159 -18.22 18.94 -13.00
N ALA A 160 -17.75 19.75 -12.04
CA ALA A 160 -17.72 19.40 -10.62
C ALA A 160 -19.15 19.24 -10.07
N GLN A 161 -20.06 20.16 -10.38
CA GLN A 161 -21.46 20.07 -9.98
C GLN A 161 -22.15 18.83 -10.55
N ALA A 162 -21.96 18.55 -11.85
CA ALA A 162 -22.52 17.34 -12.46
C ALA A 162 -21.96 16.06 -11.84
N MET A 163 -20.68 16.05 -11.45
CA MET A 163 -20.06 14.92 -10.74
C MET A 163 -20.68 14.72 -9.36
N GLN A 164 -20.96 15.80 -8.62
CA GLN A 164 -21.62 15.75 -7.32
C GLN A 164 -23.05 15.18 -7.44
N GLU A 165 -23.85 15.67 -8.40
CA GLU A 165 -25.20 15.14 -8.66
C GLU A 165 -25.18 13.64 -9.02
N TYR A 166 -24.16 13.21 -9.77
CA TYR A 166 -23.96 11.79 -10.08
C TYR A 166 -23.61 10.96 -8.84
N GLU A 167 -22.78 11.48 -7.93
CA GLU A 167 -22.45 10.79 -6.67
C GLU A 167 -23.70 10.61 -5.80
N GLU A 168 -24.55 11.63 -5.70
CA GLU A 168 -25.84 11.56 -5.01
C GLU A 168 -26.77 10.50 -5.64
N GLN A 169 -26.92 10.51 -6.98
CA GLN A 169 -27.72 9.50 -7.70
C GLN A 169 -27.15 8.08 -7.55
N MET A 170 -25.83 7.94 -7.50
CA MET A 170 -25.17 6.64 -7.28
C MET A 170 -25.39 6.12 -5.86
N ASP A 171 -25.42 6.99 -4.86
CA ASP A 171 -25.71 6.62 -3.48
C ASP A 171 -27.17 6.21 -3.27
N GLU A 172 -28.10 6.84 -4.00
CA GLU A 172 -29.48 6.35 -4.11
C GLU A 172 -29.55 5.00 -4.84
N TYR A 173 -28.84 4.87 -5.97
CA TYR A 173 -28.81 3.64 -6.75
C TYR A 173 -28.30 2.44 -5.94
N ARG A 174 -27.25 2.63 -5.15
CA ARG A 174 -26.66 1.61 -4.25
C ARG A 174 -27.66 1.03 -3.25
N LYS A 175 -28.70 1.79 -2.87
CA LYS A 175 -29.77 1.35 -1.94
C LYS A 175 -30.87 0.55 -2.64
N THR A 176 -30.93 0.56 -3.97
CA THR A 176 -31.98 -0.12 -4.73
C THR A 176 -31.73 -1.62 -4.88
N LYS A 177 -32.81 -2.39 -5.06
CA LYS A 177 -32.73 -3.82 -5.36
C LYS A 177 -32.01 -4.12 -6.69
N GLN A 178 -32.09 -3.19 -7.65
CA GLN A 178 -31.45 -3.32 -8.97
C GLN A 178 -29.92 -3.38 -8.86
N TYR A 179 -29.33 -2.59 -7.96
CA TYR A 179 -27.89 -2.67 -7.68
C TYR A 179 -27.49 -4.02 -7.09
N GLN A 180 -28.30 -4.58 -6.19
CA GLN A 180 -28.05 -5.91 -5.62
C GLN A 180 -28.10 -7.01 -6.68
N ASP A 181 -29.11 -6.98 -7.56
CA ASP A 181 -29.25 -7.93 -8.67
C ASP A 181 -28.05 -7.84 -9.63
N TYR A 182 -27.54 -6.63 -9.90
CA TYR A 182 -26.36 -6.43 -10.73
C TYR A 182 -25.05 -6.90 -10.06
N GLN A 183 -24.90 -6.75 -8.74
CA GLN A 183 -23.76 -7.33 -8.01
C GLN A 183 -23.74 -8.86 -8.11
N VAL A 184 -24.91 -9.51 -7.97
CA VAL A 184 -25.05 -10.96 -8.16
C VAL A 184 -24.68 -11.36 -9.60
N TYR A 185 -25.08 -10.57 -10.60
CA TYR A 185 -24.63 -10.76 -11.98
C TYR A 185 -23.09 -10.65 -12.13
N LEU A 186 -22.45 -9.66 -11.51
CA LEU A 186 -21.00 -9.50 -11.57
C LEU A 186 -20.26 -10.66 -10.90
N GLU A 187 -20.77 -11.18 -9.78
CA GLU A 187 -20.20 -12.36 -9.12
C GLU A 187 -20.33 -13.62 -9.97
N THR A 188 -21.50 -13.85 -10.57
CA THR A 188 -21.71 -14.99 -11.48
C THR A 188 -20.85 -14.86 -12.74
N PHE A 189 -20.65 -13.65 -13.26
CA PHE A 189 -19.74 -13.37 -14.37
C PHE A 189 -18.27 -13.68 -14.01
N LYS A 190 -17.80 -13.27 -12.82
CA LYS A 190 -16.43 -13.55 -12.34
C LYS A 190 -16.17 -15.04 -12.12
N LYS A 191 -17.19 -15.80 -11.67
CA LYS A 191 -17.09 -17.24 -11.40
C LYS A 191 -17.21 -18.12 -12.66
N ALA A 192 -17.67 -17.58 -13.81
CA ALA A 192 -17.89 -18.37 -15.02
C ALA A 192 -16.60 -18.56 -15.86
N PRO A 193 -16.13 -19.80 -16.11
CA PRO A 193 -15.03 -20.06 -17.04
C PRO A 193 -15.48 -19.82 -18.49
N GLY A 194 -14.74 -18.98 -19.22
CA GLY A 194 -15.12 -18.29 -20.47
C GLY A 194 -15.49 -19.12 -21.72
N LYS A 195 -15.81 -20.41 -21.60
CA LYS A 195 -16.35 -21.24 -22.71
C LYS A 195 -17.82 -21.68 -22.51
N LEU A 196 -18.30 -21.88 -21.28
CA LEU A 196 -19.65 -22.43 -21.03
C LEU A 196 -20.77 -21.36 -21.03
N ALA A 197 -20.46 -20.10 -20.71
CA ALA A 197 -21.45 -19.01 -20.70
C ALA A 197 -21.92 -18.58 -22.10
N ARG A 198 -21.20 -18.95 -23.17
CA ARG A 198 -21.53 -18.55 -24.54
C ARG A 198 -22.74 -19.29 -25.11
N GLN A 199 -23.09 -20.46 -24.55
CA GLN A 199 -24.24 -21.26 -24.99
C GLN A 199 -25.53 -20.92 -24.24
N LYS A 200 -25.45 -20.50 -22.98
CA LYS A 200 -26.64 -20.30 -22.11
C LYS A 200 -27.43 -19.00 -22.38
N ILE A 201 -26.88 -18.07 -23.17
CA ILE A 201 -27.54 -16.78 -23.46
C ILE A 201 -28.37 -16.83 -24.75
N LYS A 202 -28.21 -17.87 -25.58
CA LYS A 202 -29.00 -18.02 -26.82
C LYS A 202 -30.43 -18.52 -26.58
N SER A 203 -30.73 -19.09 -25.41
CA SER A 203 -32.04 -19.68 -25.09
C SER A 203 -33.08 -18.67 -24.61
N ASP A 204 -32.67 -17.53 -24.06
CA ASP A 204 -33.57 -16.70 -23.26
C ASP A 204 -34.06 -15.43 -23.99
N SER A 205 -33.67 -15.20 -25.25
CA SER A 205 -33.98 -13.97 -25.99
C SER A 205 -34.81 -14.18 -27.28
N ALA A 206 -35.60 -15.25 -27.34
CA ALA A 206 -36.54 -15.48 -28.44
C ALA A 206 -37.95 -14.96 -28.07
N SER A 207 -38.12 -13.64 -28.03
CA SER A 207 -39.42 -13.00 -28.35
C SER A 207 -39.23 -11.51 -28.73
N SER A 208 -39.80 -11.18 -29.87
CA SER A 208 -39.91 -9.92 -30.63
C SER A 208 -40.16 -8.65 -29.80
N ILE A 209 -39.74 -7.43 -30.19
CA ILE A 209 -40.27 -6.62 -31.31
C ILE A 209 -39.23 -5.55 -31.81
N THR A 210 -39.44 -5.15 -33.05
CA THR A 210 -38.69 -4.38 -34.07
C THR A 210 -38.36 -2.88 -33.88
N SER A 211 -37.17 -2.50 -34.40
CA SER A 211 -36.74 -1.25 -35.08
C SER A 211 -36.46 0.05 -34.27
N PRO A 212 -35.64 1.02 -34.76
CA PRO A 212 -34.68 1.01 -35.88
C PRO A 212 -33.23 1.41 -35.49
N ARG A 213 -32.35 1.14 -36.45
CA ARG A 213 -30.92 1.37 -36.52
C ARG A 213 -30.58 2.88 -36.51
N ARG A 214 -29.78 3.35 -35.56
CA ARG A 214 -28.95 4.55 -35.73
C ARG A 214 -27.54 4.28 -35.22
N SER A 215 -26.60 4.55 -36.12
CA SER A 215 -25.16 4.42 -35.99
C SER A 215 -24.61 5.44 -35.01
N GLU A 216 -23.96 4.99 -33.94
CA GLU A 216 -22.90 5.77 -33.30
C GLU A 216 -21.68 4.89 -33.06
N SER A 217 -20.60 5.35 -33.68
CA SER A 217 -19.26 4.80 -33.72
C SER A 217 -18.59 4.94 -32.36
N SER A 218 -18.37 3.82 -31.69
CA SER A 218 -17.34 3.69 -30.66
C SER A 218 -15.97 3.64 -31.33
N GLY A 219 -15.32 4.81 -31.39
CA GLY A 219 -13.88 4.91 -31.59
C GLY A 219 -13.12 4.22 -30.45
N PRO A 220 -11.94 3.66 -30.72
CA PRO A 220 -11.20 2.89 -29.74
C PRO A 220 -10.54 3.79 -28.71
N ASP A 221 -10.67 3.41 -27.44
CA ASP A 221 -9.71 3.74 -26.39
C ASP A 221 -8.31 3.35 -26.86
N ARG A 222 -7.55 4.34 -27.31
CA ARG A 222 -6.10 4.30 -27.37
C ARG A 222 -5.57 5.27 -26.33
N SER A 223 -5.03 4.70 -25.27
CA SER A 223 -3.97 5.32 -24.49
C SER A 223 -2.95 5.93 -25.46
N PRO A 224 -2.52 7.19 -25.29
CA PRO A 224 -1.42 7.70 -26.08
C PRO A 224 -0.16 6.93 -25.67
N SER A 225 0.27 6.03 -26.56
CA SER A 225 1.65 5.59 -26.60
C SER A 225 2.47 6.84 -26.93
N ALA A 226 3.09 7.43 -25.91
CA ALA A 226 4.16 8.38 -26.10
C ALA A 226 5.22 7.73 -26.99
N SER A 227 5.35 8.27 -28.19
CA SER A 227 6.57 8.16 -28.98
C SER A 227 7.72 8.65 -28.11
N ILE A 228 8.81 7.89 -28.16
CA ILE A 228 10.10 8.22 -27.57
C ILE A 228 10.61 9.43 -28.35
N ASP A 229 10.23 10.61 -27.90
CA ASP A 229 11.05 11.80 -27.96
C ASP A 229 11.40 12.09 -26.50
N SER A 230 12.69 12.14 -26.21
CA SER A 230 13.22 12.45 -24.88
C SER A 230 12.44 13.63 -24.28
N PRO A 231 11.89 13.52 -23.05
CA PRO A 231 11.10 14.60 -22.48
C PRO A 231 12.00 15.83 -22.39
N THR A 232 11.63 16.90 -23.09
CA THR A 232 12.20 18.22 -22.82
C THR A 232 11.93 18.51 -21.35
N MET A 233 12.95 18.91 -20.58
CA MET A 233 12.90 19.06 -19.11
C MET A 233 11.63 19.78 -18.60
N LEU A 234 11.11 20.75 -19.37
CA LEU A 234 9.87 21.48 -19.07
C LEU A 234 8.59 20.61 -18.98
N SER A 235 8.48 19.52 -19.74
CA SER A 235 7.28 18.65 -19.72
C SER A 235 7.26 17.74 -18.49
N ALA A 236 8.41 17.36 -17.95
CA ALA A 236 8.50 16.56 -16.74
C ALA A 236 8.27 17.41 -15.48
N GLU A 237 8.81 18.63 -15.48
CA GLU A 237 8.64 19.61 -14.41
C GLU A 237 7.16 20.01 -14.22
N THR A 238 6.45 20.29 -15.31
CA THR A 238 5.02 20.65 -15.27
C THR A 238 4.17 19.53 -14.67
N ALA A 239 4.42 18.27 -15.04
CA ALA A 239 3.73 17.12 -14.46
C ALA A 239 4.02 16.97 -12.95
N LEU A 240 5.27 17.19 -12.51
CA LEU A 240 5.63 17.17 -11.09
C LEU A 240 4.96 18.30 -10.30
N ARG A 241 4.88 19.51 -10.88
CA ARG A 241 4.19 20.65 -10.27
C ARG A 241 2.69 20.39 -10.12
N ASP A 242 2.05 19.79 -11.13
CA ASP A 242 0.64 19.42 -11.04
C ASP A 242 0.38 18.31 -10.00
N GLU A 243 1.24 17.30 -9.93
CA GLU A 243 1.17 16.25 -8.88
C GLU A 243 1.32 16.87 -7.48
N CYS A 244 2.28 17.77 -7.30
CA CYS A 244 2.53 18.46 -6.05
C CYS A 244 1.34 19.37 -5.67
N ARG A 245 0.81 20.14 -6.62
CA ARG A 245 -0.35 21.02 -6.39
C ARG A 245 -1.59 20.23 -6.00
N SER A 246 -1.86 19.11 -6.67
CA SER A 246 -3.00 18.24 -6.37
C SER A 246 -2.90 17.63 -4.96
N THR A 247 -1.72 17.11 -4.59
CA THR A 247 -1.51 16.49 -3.27
C THR A 247 -1.52 17.52 -2.13
N LEU A 248 -0.95 18.71 -2.34
CA LEU A 248 -1.05 19.83 -1.39
C LEU A 248 -2.49 20.32 -1.22
N THR A 249 -3.27 20.41 -2.31
CA THR A 249 -4.68 20.78 -2.22
C THR A 249 -5.45 19.78 -1.35
N ALA A 250 -5.21 18.48 -1.53
CA ALA A 250 -5.82 17.45 -0.68
C ALA A 250 -5.42 17.61 0.81
N ALA A 251 -4.14 17.87 1.09
CA ALA A 251 -3.67 18.15 2.44
C ALA A 251 -4.33 19.40 3.06
N PHE A 252 -4.47 20.49 2.30
CA PHE A 252 -5.15 21.69 2.79
C PHE A 252 -6.65 21.49 3.03
N MET A 253 -7.31 20.67 2.21
CA MET A 253 -8.70 20.28 2.46
C MET A 253 -8.84 19.55 3.80
N GLU A 254 -7.93 18.64 4.13
CA GLU A 254 -7.91 17.97 5.44
C GLU A 254 -7.64 18.95 6.60
N LEU A 255 -6.72 19.91 6.43
CA LEU A 255 -6.49 20.96 7.43
C LEU A 255 -7.74 21.83 7.67
N SER A 256 -8.52 22.10 6.61
CA SER A 256 -9.80 22.83 6.74
C SER A 256 -10.85 22.05 7.54
N VAL A 257 -10.76 20.72 7.57
CA VAL A 257 -11.60 19.87 8.43
C VAL A 257 -11.18 20.05 9.89
N PHE A 258 -9.89 19.95 10.20
CA PHE A 258 -9.42 20.17 11.58
C PHE A 258 -9.75 21.55 12.11
N ARG A 259 -9.62 22.59 11.28
CA ARG A 259 -9.99 23.93 11.68
C ARG A 259 -11.41 24.00 12.22
N ARG A 260 -12.35 23.24 11.64
CA ARG A 260 -13.76 23.18 12.09
C ARG A 260 -13.90 22.58 13.50
N GLU A 261 -12.99 21.70 13.90
CA GLU A 261 -12.96 21.11 15.24
C GLU A 261 -12.43 22.11 16.28
N TYR A 262 -11.48 22.96 15.89
CA TYR A 262 -10.81 23.93 16.77
C TYR A 262 -11.37 25.37 16.69
N VAL A 263 -12.56 25.59 16.10
CA VAL A 263 -13.17 26.93 15.88
C VAL A 263 -13.32 27.74 17.17
N LYS A 264 -13.41 27.08 18.33
CA LYS A 264 -13.58 27.74 19.64
C LYS A 264 -12.29 28.36 20.17
N GLU A 265 -11.13 27.98 19.66
CA GLU A 265 -9.83 28.48 20.11
C GLU A 265 -9.44 29.77 19.37
N GLN A 266 -8.91 30.76 20.09
CA GLN A 266 -8.37 31.97 19.49
C GLN A 266 -6.94 31.74 19.00
N PRO A 267 -6.64 31.84 17.69
CA PRO A 267 -5.31 31.61 17.16
C PRO A 267 -4.33 32.72 17.59
N PHE A 268 -3.07 32.36 17.77
CA PHE A 268 -1.98 33.31 18.00
C PHE A 268 -1.77 34.18 16.75
N SER A 269 -1.32 35.41 16.95
CA SER A 269 -1.07 36.37 15.86
C SER A 269 0.40 36.80 15.85
N GLY A 270 0.86 37.44 14.78
CA GLY A 270 2.23 37.97 14.72
C GLY A 270 2.57 38.96 15.85
N ASN A 271 1.56 39.54 16.50
CA ASN A 271 1.69 40.47 17.63
C ASN A 271 1.44 39.80 19.00
N ASP A 272 0.95 38.56 19.02
CA ASP A 272 0.61 37.79 20.22
C ASP A 272 1.24 36.40 20.08
N LEU A 273 2.52 36.31 20.43
CA LEU A 273 3.36 35.12 20.28
C LEU A 273 3.19 34.17 21.48
N PRO A 274 3.37 32.85 21.29
CA PRO A 274 3.41 31.90 22.40
C PRO A 274 4.57 32.21 23.37
N SER A 275 4.51 31.73 24.61
CA SER A 275 5.60 31.96 25.57
C SER A 275 6.89 31.24 25.13
N GLU A 276 8.05 31.91 25.28
CA GLU A 276 9.38 31.33 25.02
C GLU A 276 9.63 30.04 25.81
N THR A 277 8.99 29.89 26.97
CA THR A 277 9.07 28.69 27.83
C THR A 277 8.43 27.43 27.23
N LEU A 278 7.59 27.56 26.20
CA LEU A 278 6.90 26.43 25.54
C LEU A 278 7.79 25.69 24.53
N VAL A 279 8.97 26.23 24.22
CA VAL A 279 9.83 25.74 23.13
C VAL A 279 11.25 25.56 23.66
N ALA A 280 11.58 24.35 24.07
CA ALA A 280 12.96 23.96 24.40
C ALA A 280 13.69 23.52 23.11
N ASP A 281 14.98 23.84 22.99
CA ASP A 281 15.94 23.36 21.97
C ASP A 281 15.81 23.86 20.51
N VAL A 282 14.97 24.85 20.19
CA VAL A 282 14.95 25.45 18.84
C VAL A 282 15.61 26.83 18.79
N GLU A 283 16.85 26.92 19.29
CA GLU A 283 17.55 28.19 19.55
C GLU A 283 17.64 29.11 18.31
N ALA A 284 17.84 28.55 17.12
CA ALA A 284 17.90 29.33 15.87
C ALA A 284 16.53 29.91 15.45
N LEU A 285 15.43 29.16 15.64
CA LEU A 285 14.08 29.61 15.33
C LEU A 285 13.60 30.63 16.38
N LEU A 286 13.89 30.36 17.65
CA LEU A 286 13.61 31.26 18.76
C LEU A 286 14.35 32.59 18.61
N HIS A 287 15.63 32.55 18.25
CA HIS A 287 16.39 33.75 17.95
C HIS A 287 15.78 34.54 16.79
N ARG A 288 15.34 33.86 15.72
CA ARG A 288 14.70 34.53 14.57
C ARG A 288 13.37 35.19 14.95
N MET A 289 12.55 34.55 15.79
CA MET A 289 11.20 35.01 16.10
C MET A 289 11.13 35.99 17.27
N TYR A 290 11.89 35.76 18.34
CA TYR A 290 11.82 36.57 19.57
C TYR A 290 12.93 37.62 19.67
N ARG A 291 14.07 37.43 18.97
CA ARG A 291 15.23 38.35 19.11
C ARG A 291 15.46 39.28 17.91
N ILE A 292 14.83 39.04 16.75
CA ILE A 292 14.96 39.90 15.55
C ILE A 292 13.60 40.53 15.20
N PRO A 293 13.36 41.82 15.52
CA PRO A 293 12.12 42.51 15.17
C PRO A 293 11.92 42.59 13.65
N GLY A 294 10.77 42.15 13.15
CA GLY A 294 10.37 42.30 11.74
C GLY A 294 10.85 41.21 10.76
N ALA A 295 11.57 40.18 11.22
CA ALA A 295 12.05 39.07 10.39
C ALA A 295 11.15 37.81 10.40
N ALA A 296 10.05 37.83 11.16
CA ALA A 296 9.16 36.68 11.31
C ALA A 296 8.16 36.60 10.15
N ASP A 297 8.36 35.62 9.26
CA ASP A 297 7.38 35.25 8.23
C ASP A 297 6.33 34.27 8.79
N ALA A 298 5.15 34.23 8.18
CA ALA A 298 4.05 33.35 8.60
C ALA A 298 4.49 31.87 8.71
N LEU A 299 5.41 31.43 7.85
CA LEU A 299 5.96 30.07 7.87
C LEU A 299 6.84 29.80 9.11
N SER A 300 7.56 30.79 9.64
CA SER A 300 8.33 30.62 10.88
C SER A 300 7.38 30.41 12.06
N LEU A 301 6.29 31.17 12.10
CA LEU A 301 5.26 31.01 13.13
C LEU A 301 4.56 29.66 13.02
N ILE A 302 4.26 29.18 11.81
CA ILE A 302 3.73 27.83 11.58
C ILE A 302 4.71 26.76 12.09
N GLU A 303 5.99 26.84 11.73
CA GLU A 303 7.02 25.90 12.18
C GLU A 303 7.12 25.87 13.71
N LEU A 304 7.13 27.06 14.35
CA LEU A 304 7.19 27.17 15.81
C LEU A 304 5.97 26.56 16.48
N CYS A 305 4.76 26.96 16.05
CA CYS A 305 3.52 26.47 16.63
C CYS A 305 3.35 24.96 16.44
N MET A 306 3.75 24.41 15.29
CA MET A 306 3.73 22.96 15.05
C MET A 306 4.71 22.20 15.94
N LEU A 307 5.96 22.67 16.05
CA LEU A 307 6.96 22.04 16.91
C LEU A 307 6.56 22.12 18.38
N ALA A 308 6.02 23.25 18.82
CA ALA A 308 5.51 23.44 20.17
C ALA A 308 4.30 22.52 20.46
N ALA A 309 3.33 22.45 19.54
CA ALA A 309 2.17 21.56 19.68
C ALA A 309 2.59 20.10 19.77
N LEU A 310 3.55 19.67 18.95
CA LEU A 310 4.10 18.31 18.99
C LEU A 310 4.93 18.06 20.26
N GLY A 311 5.72 19.05 20.69
CA GLY A 311 6.50 19.00 21.92
C GLY A 311 5.63 18.85 23.16
N ILE A 312 4.52 19.59 23.25
CA ILE A 312 3.53 19.48 24.33
C ILE A 312 2.93 18.08 24.37
N HIS A 313 2.65 17.48 23.21
CA HIS A 313 2.12 16.12 23.15
C HIS A 313 3.06 15.08 23.80
N PHE A 314 4.38 15.23 23.61
CA PHE A 314 5.38 14.30 24.16
C PHE A 314 5.91 14.68 25.57
N ALA A 315 5.78 15.95 25.98
CA ALA A 315 6.22 16.46 27.27
C ALA A 315 5.10 16.35 28.32
N ARG A 316 5.15 15.30 29.17
CA ARG A 316 4.16 15.09 30.25
C ARG A 316 4.05 16.29 31.20
N GLY A 317 2.80 16.72 31.47
CA GLY A 317 2.39 17.37 32.72
C GLY A 317 2.79 18.83 32.94
N SER A 318 3.47 19.49 32.00
CA SER A 318 3.87 20.89 32.14
C SER A 318 2.84 21.89 31.59
N ILE A 319 2.07 21.50 30.57
CA ILE A 319 1.26 22.41 29.74
C ILE A 319 -0.14 21.81 29.47
N SER A 320 -1.21 22.62 29.55
CA SER A 320 -2.60 22.18 29.29
C SER A 320 -2.82 21.80 27.82
N ARG A 321 -3.69 20.80 27.57
CA ARG A 321 -4.15 20.44 26.21
C ARG A 321 -4.81 21.62 25.48
N ASP A 322 -5.41 22.56 26.21
CA ASP A 322 -6.01 23.75 25.60
C ASP A 322 -4.95 24.61 24.88
N GLN A 323 -3.75 24.70 25.44
CA GLN A 323 -2.64 25.43 24.80
C GLN A 323 -2.13 24.70 23.55
N GLN A 324 -2.09 23.37 23.59
CA GLN A 324 -1.75 22.54 22.43
C GLN A 324 -2.75 22.78 21.29
N HIS A 325 -4.06 22.74 21.59
CA HIS A 325 -5.12 23.00 20.62
C HIS A 325 -5.05 24.42 20.04
N ARG A 326 -4.75 25.42 20.86
CA ARG A 326 -4.57 26.80 20.41
C ARG A 326 -3.40 26.96 19.44
N LEU A 327 -2.26 26.34 19.74
CA LEU A 327 -1.10 26.32 18.85
C LEU A 327 -1.43 25.65 17.51
N PHE A 328 -2.16 24.53 17.54
CA PHE A 328 -2.57 23.83 16.33
C PHE A 328 -3.61 24.59 15.51
N ALA A 329 -4.58 25.25 16.16
CA ALA A 329 -5.56 26.13 15.51
C ALA A 329 -4.87 27.27 14.74
N THR A 330 -3.81 27.83 15.33
CA THR A 330 -2.97 28.85 14.69
C THR A 330 -2.35 28.34 13.40
N VAL A 331 -1.82 27.11 13.42
CA VAL A 331 -1.23 26.49 12.21
C VAL A 331 -2.29 26.32 11.12
N CYS A 332 -3.47 25.82 11.47
CA CYS A 332 -4.55 25.63 10.50
C CYS A 332 -4.93 26.95 9.79
N VAL A 333 -5.04 28.05 10.54
CA VAL A 333 -5.40 29.37 9.98
C VAL A 333 -4.29 29.93 9.09
N LEU A 334 -3.03 29.86 9.54
CA LEU A 334 -1.91 30.45 8.79
C LEU A 334 -1.55 29.65 7.53
N MET A 335 -1.80 28.34 7.52
CA MET A 335 -1.52 27.49 6.37
C MET A 335 -2.42 27.78 5.16
N GLU A 336 -3.68 28.21 5.36
CA GLU A 336 -4.62 28.54 4.26
C GLU A 336 -4.16 29.76 3.43
N GLY A 337 -3.49 30.73 4.06
CA GLY A 337 -3.01 31.96 3.43
C GLY A 337 -1.57 31.90 2.90
N LEU A 338 -0.91 30.74 2.97
CA LEU A 338 0.51 30.63 2.70
C LEU A 338 0.81 30.63 1.20
N SER A 339 1.58 31.62 0.73
CA SER A 339 2.16 31.61 -0.62
C SER A 339 3.32 30.63 -0.70
N ILE A 340 3.18 29.58 -1.50
CA ILE A 340 4.21 28.54 -1.67
C ILE A 340 5.22 29.00 -2.72
N SER A 341 6.49 29.13 -2.32
CA SER A 341 7.61 29.44 -3.20
C SER A 341 8.71 28.37 -3.10
N GLU A 342 9.63 28.30 -4.07
CA GLU A 342 10.72 27.31 -4.08
C GLU A 342 11.62 27.41 -2.82
N ALA A 343 11.84 28.63 -2.32
CA ALA A 343 12.57 28.88 -1.07
C ALA A 343 11.88 28.28 0.16
N SER A 344 10.55 28.09 0.10
CA SER A 344 9.74 27.56 1.21
C SER A 344 9.66 26.03 1.22
N TYR A 345 10.10 25.32 0.16
CA TYR A 345 9.87 23.87 0.02
C TYR A 345 10.44 23.04 1.17
N ALA A 346 11.69 23.27 1.59
CA ALA A 346 12.29 22.50 2.68
C ALA A 346 11.55 22.70 4.01
N ARG A 347 11.15 23.94 4.28
CA ARG A 347 10.43 24.31 5.51
C ARG A 347 9.03 23.70 5.51
N LEU A 348 8.30 23.81 4.40
CA LEU A 348 6.99 23.20 4.25
C LEU A 348 7.04 21.67 4.32
N MET A 349 8.09 21.02 3.80
CA MET A 349 8.32 19.59 4.00
C MET A 349 8.43 19.23 5.50
N ARG A 350 9.13 20.04 6.32
CA ARG A 350 9.19 19.83 7.79
C ARG A 350 7.82 19.98 8.43
N VAL A 351 7.07 21.01 8.05
CA VAL A 351 5.71 21.25 8.57
C VAL A 351 4.80 20.07 8.25
N LEU A 352 4.79 19.59 7.00
CA LEU A 352 3.99 18.43 6.57
C LEU A 352 4.38 17.14 7.29
N LEU A 353 5.68 16.94 7.54
CA LEU A 353 6.16 15.83 8.37
C LEU A 353 5.64 15.94 9.81
N CYS A 354 5.74 17.13 10.43
CA CYS A 354 5.23 17.36 11.79
C CYS A 354 3.70 17.18 11.86
N LEU A 355 2.97 17.65 10.85
CA LEU A 355 1.52 17.44 10.71
C LEU A 355 1.18 15.96 10.56
N THR A 356 1.99 15.19 9.85
CA THR A 356 1.81 13.74 9.75
C THR A 356 1.96 13.08 11.12
N ILE A 357 3.00 13.43 11.88
CA ILE A 357 3.22 12.87 13.22
C ILE A 357 2.10 13.29 14.18
N TYR A 358 1.70 14.57 14.15
CA TYR A 358 0.58 15.08 14.94
C TYR A 358 -0.74 14.38 14.59
N ALA A 359 -1.01 14.15 13.30
CA ALA A 359 -2.20 13.42 12.87
C ALA A 359 -2.17 11.95 13.33
N ILE A 360 -1.00 11.30 13.38
CA ILE A 360 -0.87 9.95 13.95
C ILE A 360 -1.22 9.97 15.46
N THR A 361 -0.72 10.95 16.20
CA THR A 361 -0.91 11.05 17.65
C THR A 361 -2.36 11.41 18.02
N GLU A 362 -2.97 12.36 17.31
CA GLU A 362 -4.38 12.73 17.49
C GLU A 362 -5.35 11.79 16.74
N LYS A 363 -4.83 10.73 16.10
CA LYS A 363 -5.59 9.65 15.45
C LYS A 363 -6.50 10.15 14.31
N HIS A 364 -5.98 11.04 13.48
CA HIS A 364 -6.65 11.49 12.27
C HIS A 364 -6.16 10.75 11.02
N LEU A 365 -7.10 10.25 10.22
CA LEU A 365 -6.82 9.52 8.95
C LEU A 365 -6.06 10.37 7.91
N SER A 366 -6.00 11.68 8.13
CA SER A 366 -5.33 12.66 7.29
C SER A 366 -3.80 12.50 7.25
N ALA A 367 -3.18 11.73 8.16
CA ALA A 367 -1.74 11.47 8.16
C ALA A 367 -1.21 11.03 6.77
N ARG A 368 -1.97 10.18 6.07
CA ARG A 368 -1.63 9.72 4.72
C ARG A 368 -1.62 10.85 3.68
N THR A 369 -2.53 11.81 3.80
CA THR A 369 -2.60 12.95 2.87
C THR A 369 -1.40 13.87 3.07
N PHE A 370 -1.02 14.14 4.32
CA PHE A 370 0.13 14.99 4.65
C PHE A 370 1.45 14.38 4.21
N ILE A 371 1.67 13.09 4.46
CA ILE A 371 2.90 12.42 4.06
C ILE A 371 3.02 12.36 2.53
N THR A 372 1.91 12.12 1.82
CA THR A 372 1.89 12.12 0.35
C THR A 372 2.23 13.50 -0.21
N ALA A 373 1.67 14.57 0.36
CA ALA A 373 1.99 15.94 -0.03
C ALA A 373 3.46 16.30 0.25
N GLY A 374 3.99 15.90 1.41
CA GLY A 374 5.38 16.11 1.78
C GLY A 374 6.35 15.40 0.82
N LEU A 375 6.04 14.17 0.43
CA LEU A 375 6.81 13.40 -0.55
C LEU A 375 6.75 13.99 -1.96
N ALA A 376 5.58 14.43 -2.42
CA ALA A 376 5.44 15.10 -3.71
C ALA A 376 6.26 16.40 -3.77
N LEU A 377 6.23 17.19 -2.69
CA LEU A 377 7.04 18.40 -2.55
C LEU A 377 8.55 18.09 -2.51
N ALA A 378 8.94 16.99 -1.84
CA ALA A 378 10.33 16.53 -1.80
C ALA A 378 10.85 16.15 -3.20
N ARG A 379 10.01 15.51 -4.04
CA ARG A 379 10.34 15.22 -5.45
C ARG A 379 10.52 16.49 -6.27
N LEU A 380 9.63 17.47 -6.09
CA LEU A 380 9.75 18.75 -6.77
C LEU A 380 11.03 19.49 -6.35
N LYS A 381 11.32 19.55 -5.04
CA LYS A 381 12.55 20.15 -4.53
C LYS A 381 13.80 19.45 -5.09
N HIS A 382 13.82 18.12 -5.12
CA HIS A 382 14.94 17.35 -5.69
C HIS A 382 15.14 17.66 -7.19
N PHE A 383 14.06 17.88 -7.96
CA PHE A 383 14.16 18.22 -9.38
C PHE A 383 14.88 19.56 -9.62
N HIS A 384 14.72 20.53 -8.70
CA HIS A 384 15.35 21.86 -8.80
C HIS A 384 16.78 21.94 -8.24
N MET A 385 17.40 20.82 -7.84
CA MET A 385 18.70 20.81 -7.16
C MET A 385 19.93 21.06 -8.06
N ASP A 386 19.76 21.19 -9.38
CA ASP A 386 20.88 21.32 -10.31
C ASP A 386 21.48 22.74 -10.40
N GLN A 387 20.93 23.76 -9.73
CA GLN A 387 21.37 25.15 -10.01
C GLN A 387 21.85 26.03 -8.86
N ASP A 388 21.46 25.94 -7.59
CA ASP A 388 22.02 26.88 -6.61
C ASP A 388 21.90 26.49 -5.12
N CYS A 389 23.02 26.74 -4.42
CA CYS A 389 23.18 27.21 -3.04
C CYS A 389 22.70 26.38 -1.81
N SER A 390 23.61 26.30 -0.83
CA SER A 390 23.47 25.80 0.55
C SER A 390 23.06 24.33 0.72
N ARG A 391 23.91 23.53 1.39
CA ARG A 391 23.58 22.19 1.90
C ARG A 391 22.58 22.30 3.06
N ASP A 392 21.40 22.86 2.81
CA ASP A 392 20.27 22.75 3.72
C ASP A 392 19.99 21.27 3.96
N ASP A 393 19.74 20.90 5.21
CA ASP A 393 19.46 19.54 5.69
C ASP A 393 18.14 18.95 5.15
N TRP A 394 17.68 19.33 3.95
CA TRP A 394 16.45 18.87 3.33
C TRP A 394 16.45 17.37 3.07
N ARG A 395 17.63 16.77 2.84
CA ARG A 395 17.78 15.32 2.70
C ARG A 395 17.39 14.58 3.97
N LYS A 396 17.70 15.12 5.15
CA LYS A 396 17.29 14.53 6.44
C LYS A 396 15.77 14.50 6.55
N ILE A 397 15.12 15.57 6.12
CA ILE A 397 13.66 15.64 6.07
C ILE A 397 13.11 14.60 5.10
N TYR A 398 13.69 14.50 3.90
CA TYR A 398 13.23 13.55 2.89
C TYR A 398 13.41 12.09 3.34
N ARG A 399 14.56 11.76 3.92
CA ARG A 399 14.80 10.44 4.54
C ARG A 399 13.75 10.14 5.61
N THR A 400 13.43 11.12 6.46
CA THR A 400 12.40 10.95 7.49
C THR A 400 11.00 10.78 6.88
N LEU A 401 10.65 11.52 5.82
CA LEU A 401 9.39 11.33 5.09
C LEU A 401 9.28 9.92 4.51
N VAL A 402 10.35 9.40 3.90
CA VAL A 402 10.40 8.01 3.39
C VAL A 402 10.22 7.01 4.53
N PHE A 403 10.93 7.21 5.65
CA PHE A 403 10.78 6.37 6.83
C PHE A 403 9.33 6.36 7.35
N THR A 404 8.72 7.54 7.49
CA THR A 404 7.33 7.67 7.97
C THR A 404 6.33 7.05 7.00
N GLU A 405 6.50 7.18 5.69
CA GLU A 405 5.64 6.53 4.70
C GLU A 405 5.78 5.00 4.72
N CYS A 406 7.01 4.47 4.84
CA CYS A 406 7.24 3.04 5.00
C CYS A 406 6.55 2.51 6.27
N TRP A 407 6.70 3.22 7.39
CA TRP A 407 6.06 2.87 8.64
C TRP A 407 4.53 2.91 8.55
N LEU A 408 3.95 3.97 7.99
CA LEU A 408 2.52 4.09 7.80
C LEU A 408 1.99 3.00 6.87
N SER A 409 2.63 2.74 5.73
CA SER A 409 2.27 1.64 4.82
C SER A 409 2.28 0.28 5.52
N GLN A 410 3.31 0.01 6.33
CA GLN A 410 3.44 -1.23 7.09
C GLN A 410 2.31 -1.38 8.11
N THR A 411 2.04 -0.34 8.89
CA THR A 411 1.09 -0.39 10.00
C THR A 411 -0.37 -0.21 9.58
N LEU A 412 -0.65 0.59 8.54
CA LEU A 412 -1.97 0.85 7.96
C LEU A 412 -2.31 -0.09 6.79
N GLY A 413 -1.35 -0.85 6.25
CA GLY A 413 -1.63 -1.92 5.30
C GLY A 413 -2.00 -1.45 3.88
N TYR A 414 -1.59 -0.25 3.49
CA TYR A 414 -1.75 0.25 2.11
C TYR A 414 -0.45 0.11 1.32
N ASN A 415 -0.50 0.25 -0.01
CA ASN A 415 0.70 0.31 -0.84
C ASN A 415 1.03 1.78 -1.19
N PRO A 416 2.26 2.24 -0.89
CA PRO A 416 2.68 3.61 -1.10
C PRO A 416 2.86 3.90 -2.60
N ARG A 417 2.52 5.12 -3.04
CA ARG A 417 2.63 5.51 -4.45
C ARG A 417 4.05 5.95 -4.76
N ASN A 418 4.63 5.49 -5.88
CA ASN A 418 5.93 5.93 -6.37
C ASN A 418 7.09 5.80 -5.36
N LEU A 419 6.98 4.90 -4.36
CA LEU A 419 7.97 4.77 -3.29
C LEU A 419 9.38 4.49 -3.82
N ASP A 420 9.52 3.69 -4.89
CA ASP A 420 10.82 3.39 -5.50
C ASP A 420 11.58 4.65 -5.95
N ILE A 421 10.85 5.65 -6.47
CA ILE A 421 11.43 6.94 -6.87
C ILE A 421 11.92 7.69 -5.63
N HIS A 422 11.11 7.70 -4.57
CA HIS A 422 11.45 8.37 -3.32
C HIS A 422 12.66 7.72 -2.63
N ILE A 423 12.73 6.38 -2.62
CA ILE A 423 13.88 5.62 -2.11
C ILE A 423 15.13 6.01 -2.90
N ARG A 424 15.08 5.95 -4.24
CA ARG A 424 16.23 6.33 -5.08
C ARG A 424 16.70 7.76 -4.81
N ASN A 425 15.77 8.71 -4.68
CA ASN A 425 16.10 10.12 -4.44
C ASN A 425 16.59 10.39 -3.01
N ALA A 426 16.28 9.52 -2.05
CA ALA A 426 16.77 9.60 -0.67
C ALA A 426 18.14 8.92 -0.47
N VAL A 427 18.49 7.99 -1.36
CA VAL A 427 19.71 7.16 -1.37
C VAL A 427 20.70 7.73 -2.39
N GLU A 428 21.49 8.74 -2.01
CA GLU A 428 22.67 9.16 -2.80
C GLU A 428 23.94 8.48 -2.25
N PRO A 429 24.78 7.84 -3.10
CA PRO A 429 25.81 6.90 -2.65
C PRO A 429 27.10 7.51 -2.05
N ASN A 430 27.32 8.83 -2.04
CA ASN A 430 28.68 9.39 -1.88
C ASN A 430 28.86 10.51 -0.85
N ILE A 431 28.03 10.59 0.20
CA ILE A 431 28.25 11.57 1.28
C ILE A 431 28.52 10.81 2.58
N PRO A 432 29.70 10.94 3.21
CA PRO A 432 29.94 10.34 4.51
C PRO A 432 28.95 10.92 5.52
N ASP A 433 28.30 10.06 6.30
CA ASP A 433 27.45 10.48 7.42
C ASP A 433 28.34 11.20 8.44
N SER A 434 28.38 12.54 8.35
CA SER A 434 29.30 13.37 9.13
C SER A 434 28.97 13.45 10.62
N SER A 435 27.79 12.97 11.03
CA SER A 435 27.29 12.98 12.41
C SER A 435 26.68 11.63 12.76
N ILE A 436 26.80 11.23 14.03
CA ILE A 436 26.16 10.02 14.59
C ILE A 436 24.64 10.05 14.37
N GLU A 437 23.99 11.21 14.51
CA GLU A 437 22.55 11.38 14.30
C GLU A 437 22.14 11.03 12.86
N ASN A 438 22.95 11.42 11.88
CA ASN A 438 22.71 11.11 10.47
C ASN A 438 22.83 9.61 10.20
N ALA A 439 23.84 8.98 10.80
CA ALA A 439 24.02 7.53 10.71
C ALA A 439 22.83 6.79 11.34
N ILE A 440 22.36 7.21 12.52
CA ILE A 440 21.18 6.63 13.18
C ILE A 440 19.96 6.73 12.27
N GLN A 441 19.66 7.93 11.77
CA GLN A 441 18.53 8.17 10.86
C GLN A 441 18.64 7.30 9.61
N TRP A 442 19.83 7.23 9.01
CA TRP A 442 20.04 6.46 7.81
C TRP A 442 19.79 4.96 8.01
N GLN A 443 20.32 4.39 9.10
CA GLN A 443 20.07 2.98 9.39
C GLN A 443 18.59 2.69 9.70
N ALA A 444 17.88 3.61 10.38
CA ALA A 444 16.44 3.50 10.61
C ALA A 444 15.65 3.42 9.28
N VAL A 445 15.99 4.29 8.32
CA VAL A 445 15.35 4.33 6.98
C VAL A 445 15.58 3.03 6.23
N ARG A 446 16.82 2.52 6.22
CA ARG A 446 17.15 1.26 5.52
C ARG A 446 16.30 0.09 6.02
N ILE A 447 16.17 -0.06 7.33
CA ILE A 447 15.36 -1.14 7.91
C ILE A 447 13.87 -0.92 7.60
N ALA A 448 13.38 0.32 7.69
CA ALA A 448 11.98 0.60 7.39
C ALA A 448 11.61 0.28 5.92
N ILE A 449 12.52 0.50 4.97
CA ILE A 449 12.36 0.09 3.58
C ILE A 449 12.21 -1.44 3.47
N ILE A 450 13.12 -2.19 4.11
CA ILE A 450 13.05 -3.67 4.14
C ILE A 450 11.76 -4.14 4.82
N GLY A 451 11.37 -3.54 5.95
CA GLY A 451 10.12 -3.83 6.67
C GLY A 451 8.86 -3.60 5.83
N ASN A 452 8.85 -2.53 5.03
CA ASN A 452 7.78 -2.24 4.09
C ASN A 452 7.73 -3.26 2.94
N GLU A 453 8.87 -3.69 2.42
CA GLU A 453 8.96 -4.73 1.39
C GLU A 453 8.41 -6.07 1.89
N ILE A 454 8.83 -6.49 3.10
CA ILE A 454 8.29 -7.67 3.80
C ILE A 454 6.77 -7.56 3.89
N SER A 455 6.26 -6.44 4.38
CA SER A 455 4.82 -6.22 4.55
C SER A 455 4.06 -6.22 3.23
N THR A 456 4.67 -5.69 2.16
CA THR A 456 4.06 -5.67 0.82
C THR A 456 3.96 -7.07 0.24
N ILE A 457 5.00 -7.89 0.39
CA ILE A 457 4.99 -9.29 -0.09
C ILE A 457 3.95 -10.11 0.68
N ILE A 458 3.90 -9.98 2.01
CA ILE A 458 2.90 -10.65 2.86
C ILE A 458 1.47 -10.26 2.47
N ARG A 459 1.22 -9.01 2.06
CA ARG A 459 -0.11 -8.56 1.63
C ARG A 459 -0.51 -9.09 0.25
N GLN A 460 0.45 -9.22 -0.66
CA GLN A 460 0.17 -9.64 -2.04
C GLN A 460 0.00 -11.16 -2.16
N GLN A 461 0.57 -11.94 -1.24
CA GLN A 461 0.61 -13.39 -1.30
C GLN A 461 0.18 -14.00 0.04
N ASN A 462 -0.78 -14.93 0.02
CA ASN A 462 -1.26 -15.59 1.25
C ASN A 462 -0.15 -16.40 1.95
N ASP A 463 0.78 -16.97 1.19
CA ASP A 463 1.98 -17.65 1.67
C ASP A 463 3.21 -16.97 1.06
N VAL A 464 4.18 -16.60 1.90
CA VAL A 464 5.44 -16.00 1.44
C VAL A 464 6.33 -17.10 0.86
N PRO A 465 6.79 -17.01 -0.40
CA PRO A 465 7.63 -18.03 -1.01
C PRO A 465 8.98 -18.09 -0.31
N GLN A 466 9.53 -19.30 -0.19
CA GLN A 466 10.78 -19.53 0.54
C GLN A 466 11.95 -18.74 -0.07
N GLU A 467 11.93 -18.51 -1.38
CA GLU A 467 12.90 -17.66 -2.08
C GLU A 467 12.82 -16.20 -1.60
N ALA A 468 11.62 -15.66 -1.37
CA ALA A 468 11.46 -14.31 -0.84
C ALA A 468 11.91 -14.24 0.62
N ILE A 469 11.65 -15.27 1.44
CA ILE A 469 12.13 -15.32 2.82
C ILE A 469 13.66 -15.29 2.85
N ARG A 470 14.32 -16.11 2.02
CA ARG A 470 15.80 -16.14 1.91
C ARG A 470 16.39 -14.82 1.40
N TYR A 471 15.73 -14.17 0.45
CA TYR A 471 16.14 -12.87 -0.05
C TYR A 471 16.08 -11.79 1.04
N LEU A 472 14.93 -11.69 1.72
CA LEU A 472 14.69 -10.67 2.74
C LEU A 472 15.53 -10.91 4.00
N SER A 473 15.72 -12.17 4.41
CA SER A 473 16.63 -12.51 5.51
C SER A 473 18.07 -12.11 5.17
N GLY A 474 18.50 -12.37 3.93
CA GLY A 474 19.81 -11.95 3.45
C GLY A 474 20.01 -10.43 3.49
N GLN A 475 18.97 -9.63 3.19
CA GLN A 475 19.01 -8.17 3.32
C GLN A 475 19.13 -7.71 4.78
N LEU A 476 18.41 -8.35 5.70
CA LEU A 476 18.46 -8.05 7.13
C LEU A 476 19.83 -8.42 7.75
N GLU A 477 20.38 -9.58 7.38
CA GLU A 477 21.73 -10.01 7.78
C GLU A 477 22.81 -9.07 7.22
N LEU A 478 22.67 -8.66 5.96
CA LEU A 478 23.58 -7.70 5.34
C LEU A 478 23.57 -6.37 6.10
N TRP A 479 22.39 -5.86 6.44
CA TRP A 479 22.25 -4.65 7.24
C TRP A 479 22.95 -4.79 8.60
N GLN A 480 22.74 -5.91 9.31
CA GLN A 480 23.37 -6.16 10.60
C GLN A 480 24.91 -6.21 10.50
N ARG A 481 25.44 -6.81 9.43
CA ARG A 481 26.89 -6.91 9.17
C ARG A 481 27.52 -5.57 8.83
N GLU A 482 26.81 -4.71 8.13
CA GLU A 482 27.27 -3.37 7.72
C GLU A 482 27.06 -2.31 8.82
N LEU A 483 26.46 -2.67 9.95
CA LEU A 483 26.18 -1.74 11.03
C LEU A 483 27.48 -1.23 11.68
N PRO A 484 27.68 0.10 11.80
CA PRO A 484 28.85 0.67 12.47
C PRO A 484 29.02 0.14 13.89
N HIS A 485 30.25 -0.11 14.33
CA HIS A 485 30.55 -0.68 15.66
C HIS A 485 29.89 0.09 16.81
N ILE A 486 29.88 1.43 16.72
CA ILE A 486 29.26 2.30 17.73
C ILE A 486 27.75 2.09 17.89
N MET A 487 27.08 1.59 16.84
CA MET A 487 25.64 1.30 16.82
C MET A 487 25.34 -0.18 17.07
N GLN A 488 26.33 -1.05 17.24
CA GLN A 488 26.08 -2.46 17.54
C GLN A 488 25.49 -2.62 18.95
N LEU A 489 24.53 -3.53 19.11
CA LEU A 489 23.82 -3.72 20.37
C LEU A 489 24.77 -4.02 21.54
N ALA A 490 25.80 -4.85 21.33
CA ALA A 490 26.81 -5.15 22.33
C ALA A 490 27.62 -3.92 22.76
N SER A 491 27.94 -3.02 21.82
CA SER A 491 28.63 -1.75 22.10
C SER A 491 27.73 -0.82 22.91
N ILE A 492 26.44 -0.73 22.57
CA ILE A 492 25.49 0.14 23.28
C ILE A 492 25.29 -0.32 24.72
N LEU A 493 25.11 -1.63 24.94
CA LEU A 493 24.89 -2.19 26.27
C LEU A 493 26.14 -2.20 27.16
N SER A 494 27.34 -2.09 26.58
CA SER A 494 28.62 -2.03 27.31
C SER A 494 29.17 -0.62 27.51
N SER A 495 28.65 0.38 26.81
CA SER A 495 29.17 1.75 26.85
C SER A 495 28.80 2.47 28.15
N ASN A 496 29.77 3.16 28.76
CA ASN A 496 29.50 4.17 29.77
C ASN A 496 28.83 5.37 29.09
N SER A 497 27.60 5.70 29.50
CA SER A 497 26.65 6.67 28.93
C SER A 497 27.12 8.14 28.73
N GLY A 498 28.42 8.43 28.85
CA GLY A 498 29.00 9.76 28.79
C GLY A 498 29.51 10.22 27.42
N SER A 499 29.81 9.32 26.47
CA SER A 499 30.49 9.70 25.21
C SER A 499 29.54 9.98 24.04
N ILE A 500 28.43 9.21 23.93
CA ILE A 500 27.53 9.24 22.77
C ILE A 500 26.29 10.12 23.03
N GLY A 501 25.96 10.34 24.31
CA GLY A 501 24.76 11.04 24.75
C GLY A 501 23.54 10.11 24.83
N ARG A 502 22.74 10.26 25.88
CA ARG A 502 21.61 9.36 26.20
C ARG A 502 20.53 9.31 25.11
N LEU A 503 20.25 10.43 24.44
CA LEU A 503 19.24 10.49 23.37
C LEU A 503 19.68 9.67 22.16
N ASN A 504 20.97 9.71 21.81
CA ASN A 504 21.53 8.92 20.72
C ASN A 504 21.52 7.42 21.05
N GLU A 505 21.87 7.05 22.29
CA GLU A 505 21.77 5.65 22.76
C GLU A 505 20.34 5.12 22.65
N GLN A 506 19.36 5.91 23.13
CA GLN A 506 17.94 5.55 23.04
C GLN A 506 17.49 5.43 21.58
N ALA A 507 17.87 6.36 20.70
CA ALA A 507 17.55 6.29 19.28
C ALA A 507 18.15 5.04 18.61
N MET A 508 19.40 4.69 18.92
CA MET A 508 20.01 3.44 18.43
C MET A 508 19.24 2.19 18.91
N LEU A 509 18.79 2.16 20.16
CA LEU A 509 17.98 1.06 20.69
C LEU A 509 16.64 0.94 19.93
N VAL A 510 16.01 2.06 19.58
CA VAL A 510 14.80 2.05 18.73
C VAL A 510 15.09 1.46 17.35
N VAL A 511 16.23 1.80 16.73
CA VAL A 511 16.64 1.20 15.45
C VAL A 511 16.74 -0.33 15.57
N HIS A 512 17.31 -0.84 16.66
CA HIS A 512 17.33 -2.29 16.93
C HIS A 512 15.95 -2.88 17.15
N ILE A 513 15.03 -2.18 17.83
CA ILE A 513 13.64 -2.63 17.98
C ILE A 513 12.95 -2.72 16.61
N ILE A 514 13.17 -1.76 15.71
CA ILE A 514 12.61 -1.79 14.35
C ILE A 514 13.18 -2.97 13.55
N TYR A 515 14.48 -3.25 13.68
CA TYR A 515 15.13 -4.43 13.07
C TYR A 515 14.51 -5.75 13.56
N LEU A 516 14.43 -5.93 14.88
CA LEU A 516 13.83 -7.13 15.48
C LEU A 516 12.35 -7.25 15.11
N GLY A 517 11.66 -6.12 14.99
CA GLY A 517 10.31 -6.04 14.50
C GLY A 517 10.16 -6.53 13.05
N ALA A 518 11.07 -6.14 12.15
CA ALA A 518 11.10 -6.64 10.77
C ALA A 518 11.36 -8.17 10.73
N MET A 519 12.26 -8.67 11.58
CA MET A 519 12.50 -10.12 11.74
C MET A 519 11.24 -10.86 12.21
N MET A 520 10.51 -10.30 13.19
CA MET A 520 9.25 -10.87 13.64
C MET A 520 8.17 -10.88 12.55
N LEU A 521 8.08 -9.83 11.73
CA LEU A 521 7.13 -9.79 10.61
C LEU A 521 7.47 -10.84 9.56
N LEU A 522 8.75 -11.01 9.22
CA LEU A 522 9.20 -11.99 8.24
C LEU A 522 8.94 -13.43 8.70
N TYR A 523 9.32 -13.75 9.94
CA TYR A 523 9.24 -15.13 10.45
C TYR A 523 7.93 -15.46 11.19
N GLY A 524 7.10 -14.46 11.52
CA GLY A 524 5.84 -14.63 12.24
C GLY A 524 4.82 -15.51 11.51
N GLN A 525 4.88 -15.57 10.18
CA GLN A 525 4.07 -16.51 9.40
C GLN A 525 4.43 -17.97 9.67
N SER A 526 5.72 -18.27 9.87
CA SER A 526 6.19 -19.62 10.23
C SER A 526 5.75 -20.03 11.63
N LEU A 527 5.61 -19.06 12.55
CA LEU A 527 5.05 -19.27 13.88
C LEU A 527 3.55 -19.52 13.83
N SER A 528 2.84 -18.82 12.94
CA SER A 528 1.40 -18.95 12.71
C SER A 528 1.01 -20.27 12.04
N SER A 529 1.83 -20.78 11.12
CA SER A 529 1.56 -22.06 10.41
C SER A 529 1.73 -23.30 11.28
N ALA A 530 2.34 -23.19 12.47
CA ALA A 530 2.47 -24.27 13.44
C ALA A 530 1.13 -24.77 14.05
N HIS A 531 0.02 -24.14 13.65
CA HIS A 531 -1.33 -24.49 14.09
C HIS A 531 -1.99 -25.55 13.20
N GLU A 532 -1.54 -25.77 11.97
CA GLU A 532 -2.19 -26.76 11.09
C GLU A 532 -1.95 -28.19 11.63
N PRO A 533 -3.03 -28.97 11.90
CA PRO A 533 -2.93 -30.34 12.41
C PRO A 533 -2.49 -31.35 11.34
N ASP A 534 -2.08 -30.88 10.17
CA ASP A 534 -1.67 -31.74 9.06
C ASP A 534 -0.25 -32.25 9.34
N GLY A 535 -0.11 -33.56 9.48
CA GLY A 535 1.12 -34.27 9.88
C GLY A 535 2.29 -34.19 8.90
N LYS A 536 2.57 -33.02 8.31
CA LYS A 536 3.83 -32.72 7.65
C LYS A 536 4.85 -32.43 8.74
N THR A 537 5.87 -33.29 8.85
CA THR A 537 7.07 -33.00 9.64
C THR A 537 7.58 -31.61 9.30
N ASP A 538 7.65 -30.73 10.31
CA ASP A 538 8.18 -29.37 10.14
C ASP A 538 9.56 -29.46 9.48
N ASN A 539 9.74 -28.73 8.37
CA ASN A 539 11.05 -28.58 7.75
C ASN A 539 12.01 -27.97 8.80
N PRO A 540 13.25 -28.47 8.98
CA PRO A 540 14.22 -27.89 9.91
C PRO A 540 14.40 -26.37 9.74
N GLU A 541 14.26 -25.85 8.52
CA GLU A 541 14.29 -24.39 8.27
C GLU A 541 13.15 -23.64 8.97
N MET A 542 11.93 -24.21 8.99
CA MET A 542 10.77 -23.60 9.64
C MET A 542 10.91 -23.60 11.16
N VAL A 543 11.48 -24.67 11.74
CA VAL A 543 11.78 -24.74 13.18
C VAL A 543 12.78 -23.64 13.56
N ASN A 544 13.82 -23.44 12.74
CA ASN A 544 14.78 -22.36 12.93
C ASN A 544 14.13 -20.98 12.83
N HIS A 545 13.28 -20.75 11.83
CA HIS A 545 12.55 -19.49 11.68
C HIS A 545 11.67 -19.16 12.89
N ARG A 546 10.97 -20.16 13.46
CA ARG A 546 10.18 -19.99 14.68
C ARG A 546 11.05 -19.59 15.87
N ALA A 547 12.19 -20.26 16.03
CA ALA A 547 13.14 -19.92 17.10
C ALA A 547 13.66 -18.49 16.96
N ILE A 548 14.04 -18.06 15.75
CA ILE A 548 14.48 -16.69 15.46
C ILE A 548 13.37 -15.67 15.82
N CYS A 549 12.12 -15.95 15.43
CA CYS A 549 10.98 -15.07 15.74
C CYS A 549 10.77 -14.90 17.25
N LEU A 550 10.83 -16.00 18.02
CA LEU A 550 10.68 -15.96 19.48
C LEU A 550 11.83 -15.21 20.15
N VAL A 551 13.07 -15.47 19.74
CA VAL A 551 14.26 -14.76 20.25
C VAL A 551 14.16 -13.26 19.97
N ALA A 552 13.67 -12.86 18.79
CA ALA A 552 13.45 -11.44 18.48
C ALA A 552 12.44 -10.78 19.44
N GLY A 553 11.34 -11.46 19.76
CA GLY A 553 10.36 -11.00 20.75
C GLY A 553 10.94 -10.88 22.18
N GLU A 554 11.75 -11.86 22.60
CA GLU A 554 12.45 -11.84 23.89
C GLU A 554 13.44 -10.67 23.98
N GLN A 555 14.20 -10.43 22.89
CA GLN A 555 15.14 -9.32 22.81
C GLN A 555 14.42 -7.97 22.88
N ILE A 556 13.33 -7.77 22.14
CA ILE A 556 12.52 -6.53 22.23
C ILE A 556 12.05 -6.29 23.68
N SER A 557 11.52 -7.32 24.35
CA SER A 557 11.12 -7.25 25.75
C SER A 557 12.28 -6.81 26.68
N GLY A 558 13.48 -7.35 26.45
CA GLY A 558 14.70 -6.95 27.17
C GLY A 558 15.10 -5.50 26.91
N LEU A 559 15.08 -5.05 25.65
CA LEU A 559 15.40 -3.66 25.28
C LEU A 559 14.39 -2.67 25.87
N ILE A 560 13.11 -2.99 25.83
CA ILE A 560 12.04 -2.18 26.45
C ILE A 560 12.28 -2.02 27.94
N LYS A 561 12.68 -3.09 28.63
CA LYS A 561 12.98 -3.03 30.07
C LYS A 561 14.17 -2.10 30.35
N THR A 562 15.23 -2.18 29.55
CA THR A 562 16.39 -1.30 29.65
C THR A 562 15.99 0.15 29.41
N ILE A 563 15.23 0.43 28.35
CA ILE A 563 14.74 1.77 28.01
C ILE A 563 13.83 2.33 29.12
N SER A 564 12.90 1.52 29.62
CA SER A 564 11.94 1.94 30.66
C SER A 564 12.59 2.21 32.01
N SER A 565 13.75 1.60 32.29
CA SER A 565 14.54 1.90 33.48
C SER A 565 15.23 3.27 33.43
N SER A 566 15.33 3.87 32.24
CA SER A 566 15.88 5.20 32.06
C SER A 566 14.81 6.27 32.33
N GLN A 567 15.05 7.12 33.32
CA GLN A 567 14.10 8.11 33.86
C GLN A 567 13.66 9.20 32.86
N SER A 568 14.27 9.26 31.67
CA SER A 568 14.04 10.28 30.63
C SER A 568 13.31 9.77 29.39
N TRP A 569 12.95 8.49 29.31
CA TRP A 569 12.21 7.98 28.16
C TRP A 569 10.75 8.43 28.22
N SER A 570 10.24 8.99 27.12
CA SER A 570 8.81 9.18 26.93
C SER A 570 8.20 7.87 26.41
N PRO A 571 7.42 7.13 27.21
CA PRO A 571 6.87 5.82 26.84
C PRO A 571 5.78 5.89 25.74
N TRP A 572 5.57 7.08 25.16
CA TRP A 572 4.44 7.45 24.32
C TRP A 572 4.70 7.44 22.81
N SER A 573 5.91 7.06 22.38
CA SER A 573 6.11 6.92 20.94
C SER A 573 5.17 5.81 20.44
N PHE A 574 4.31 6.13 19.47
CA PHE A 574 3.44 5.14 18.82
C PHE A 574 4.25 3.94 18.29
N PHE A 575 5.53 4.12 17.98
CA PHE A 575 6.50 3.06 17.68
C PHE A 575 6.68 2.06 18.83
N HIS A 576 6.88 2.55 20.06
CA HIS A 576 7.02 1.72 21.24
C HIS A 576 5.77 0.88 21.46
N ILE A 577 4.60 1.52 21.53
CA ILE A 577 3.32 0.85 21.76
C ILE A 577 3.06 -0.25 20.71
N TYR A 578 3.33 0.05 19.44
CA TYR A 578 3.17 -0.90 18.34
C TYR A 578 4.10 -2.12 18.48
N TRP A 579 5.39 -1.91 18.69
CA TRP A 579 6.35 -3.01 18.75
C TRP A 579 6.22 -3.84 20.04
N VAL A 580 5.88 -3.22 21.17
CA VAL A 580 5.59 -3.92 22.43
C VAL A 580 4.40 -4.87 22.24
N PHE A 581 3.34 -4.39 21.59
CA PHE A 581 2.16 -5.18 21.30
C PHE A 581 2.48 -6.37 20.38
N ASN A 582 3.20 -6.15 19.29
CA ASN A 582 3.61 -7.23 18.39
C ASN A 582 4.52 -8.26 19.09
N ALA A 583 5.49 -7.80 19.89
CA ALA A 583 6.38 -8.68 20.63
C ALA A 583 5.62 -9.54 21.64
N CYS A 584 4.67 -8.93 22.35
CA CYS A 584 3.85 -9.65 23.31
C CYS A 584 2.96 -10.71 22.62
N ASN A 585 2.43 -10.46 21.41
CA ASN A 585 1.65 -11.46 20.67
C ASN A 585 2.51 -12.66 20.26
N VAL A 586 3.73 -12.40 19.75
CA VAL A 586 4.69 -13.46 19.42
C VAL A 586 5.04 -14.30 20.65
N LEU A 587 5.28 -13.65 21.79
CA LEU A 587 5.63 -14.34 23.05
C LEU A 587 4.45 -15.15 23.61
N LEU A 588 3.23 -14.63 23.58
CA LEU A 588 2.02 -15.34 24.02
C LEU A 588 1.73 -16.55 23.12
N LEU A 589 1.91 -16.42 21.80
CA LEU A 589 1.77 -17.54 20.87
C LEU A 589 2.82 -18.61 21.13
N GLY A 590 4.08 -18.21 21.34
CA GLY A 590 5.16 -19.11 21.74
C GLY A 590 4.87 -19.83 23.06
N ALA A 591 4.37 -19.11 24.07
CA ALA A 591 4.00 -19.70 25.36
C ALA A 591 2.85 -20.72 25.22
N ALA A 592 1.83 -20.40 24.42
CA ALA A 592 0.74 -21.33 24.12
C ALA A 592 1.25 -22.61 23.44
N GLN A 593 2.16 -22.47 22.47
CA GLN A 593 2.79 -23.62 21.79
C GLN A 593 3.70 -24.43 22.72
N ALA A 594 4.45 -23.77 23.61
CA ALA A 594 5.27 -24.43 24.62
C ALA A 594 4.41 -25.25 25.60
N LEU A 595 3.26 -24.70 26.01
CA LEU A 595 2.29 -25.40 26.86
C LEU A 595 1.71 -26.64 26.15
N ARG A 596 1.37 -26.51 24.86
CA ARG A 596 0.92 -27.64 24.01
C ARG A 596 1.98 -28.74 23.93
N ASN A 597 3.24 -28.34 23.74
CA ASN A 597 4.38 -29.25 23.62
C ASN A 597 4.90 -29.75 24.99
N ARG A 598 4.25 -29.36 26.10
CA ARG A 598 4.64 -29.70 27.48
C ARG A 598 6.06 -29.25 27.86
N SER A 599 6.58 -28.20 27.20
CA SER A 599 7.85 -27.59 27.58
C SER A 599 7.64 -26.53 28.65
N THR A 600 7.93 -26.89 29.91
CA THR A 600 7.70 -26.01 31.06
C THR A 600 8.67 -24.85 31.12
N ASN A 601 9.95 -25.11 30.83
CA ASN A 601 11.00 -24.09 30.91
C ASN A 601 10.81 -23.00 29.85
N ASP A 602 10.43 -23.39 28.63
CA ASP A 602 10.18 -22.43 27.55
C ASP A 602 8.93 -21.60 27.84
N TYR A 603 7.88 -22.22 28.38
CA TYR A 603 6.68 -21.50 28.83
C TYR A 603 7.00 -20.44 29.88
N ASP A 604 7.71 -20.82 30.96
CA ASP A 604 8.00 -19.91 32.08
C ASP A 604 8.89 -18.73 31.62
N ARG A 605 9.84 -18.98 30.72
CA ARG A 605 10.68 -17.95 30.09
C ARG A 605 9.83 -16.97 29.26
N LEU A 606 9.00 -17.47 28.36
CA LEU A 606 8.21 -16.66 27.43
C LEU A 606 7.15 -15.83 28.16
N ILE A 607 6.48 -16.39 29.16
CA ILE A 607 5.48 -15.69 29.98
C ILE A 607 6.09 -14.55 30.80
N SER A 608 7.31 -14.73 31.31
CA SER A 608 8.05 -13.65 32.01
C SER A 608 8.34 -12.46 31.09
N HIS A 609 8.78 -12.73 29.86
CA HIS A 609 8.97 -11.68 28.85
C HIS A 609 7.65 -11.02 28.42
N ALA A 610 6.58 -11.81 28.25
CA ALA A 610 5.25 -11.28 27.93
C ALA A 610 4.73 -10.36 29.05
N ARG A 611 4.96 -10.69 30.32
CA ARG A 611 4.61 -9.83 31.46
C ARG A 611 5.33 -8.49 31.42
N THR A 612 6.60 -8.47 31.00
CA THR A 612 7.38 -7.23 30.85
C THR A 612 6.79 -6.34 29.75
N CYS A 613 6.30 -6.92 28.65
CA CYS A 613 5.59 -6.15 27.62
C CYS A 613 4.24 -5.61 28.13
N LEU A 614 3.47 -6.42 28.85
CA LEU A 614 2.19 -6.01 29.44
C LEU A 614 2.37 -4.88 30.45
N SER A 615 3.36 -4.95 31.35
CA SER A 615 3.62 -3.87 32.31
C SER A 615 4.03 -2.56 31.64
N SER A 616 4.76 -2.64 30.52
CA SER A 616 5.07 -1.47 29.70
C SER A 616 3.81 -0.86 29.09
N LEU A 617 2.90 -1.68 28.53
CA LEU A 617 1.60 -1.20 28.04
C LEU A 617 0.71 -0.64 29.17
N GLU A 618 0.68 -1.26 30.35
CA GLU A 618 -0.05 -0.78 31.53
C GLU A 618 0.39 0.65 31.92
N SER A 619 1.70 0.91 31.90
CA SER A 619 2.25 2.26 32.16
C SER A 619 1.86 3.32 31.13
N CYS A 620 1.51 2.89 29.91
CA CYS A 620 1.04 3.75 28.83
C CYS A 620 -0.49 3.84 28.80
N ALA A 621 -1.21 2.86 29.34
CA ALA A 621 -2.65 2.76 29.17
C ALA A 621 -3.46 3.92 29.80
N GLN A 622 -2.87 4.64 30.76
CA GLN A 622 -3.54 5.75 31.45
C GLN A 622 -3.78 6.95 30.54
N ASP A 623 -2.80 7.32 29.71
CA ASP A 623 -2.90 8.51 28.84
C ASP A 623 -3.05 8.13 27.36
N GLU A 624 -2.72 6.89 26.95
CA GLU A 624 -2.85 6.40 25.58
C GLU A 624 -3.94 5.33 25.44
N PRO A 625 -5.09 5.65 24.81
CA PRO A 625 -6.19 4.70 24.68
C PRO A 625 -5.87 3.56 23.71
N VAL A 626 -4.91 3.73 22.79
CA VAL A 626 -4.43 2.63 21.94
C VAL A 626 -3.74 1.56 22.79
N ALA A 627 -2.88 1.98 23.72
CA ALA A 627 -2.22 1.08 24.67
C ALA A 627 -3.24 0.39 25.59
N SER A 628 -4.24 1.13 26.07
CA SER A 628 -5.34 0.56 26.87
C SER A 628 -6.12 -0.52 26.10
N ARG A 629 -6.43 -0.27 24.82
CA ARG A 629 -7.10 -1.25 23.97
C ARG A 629 -6.23 -2.48 23.71
N TYR A 630 -4.95 -2.28 23.40
CA TYR A 630 -3.99 -3.38 23.25
C TYR A 630 -3.92 -4.24 24.51
N LEU A 631 -3.85 -3.60 25.68
CA LEU A 631 -3.87 -4.30 26.96
C LEU A 631 -5.17 -5.10 27.15
N SER A 632 -6.33 -4.53 26.80
CA SER A 632 -7.62 -5.21 26.91
C SER A 632 -7.74 -6.47 26.03
N MET A 633 -7.02 -6.51 24.90
CA MET A 633 -6.98 -7.69 24.03
C MET A 633 -6.02 -8.77 24.56
N MET A 634 -4.89 -8.37 25.15
CA MET A 634 -3.81 -9.29 25.49
C MET A 634 -3.86 -9.83 26.92
N ALA A 635 -4.34 -9.03 27.87
CA ALA A 635 -4.41 -9.41 29.28
C ALA A 635 -5.26 -10.67 29.51
N PRO A 636 -6.45 -10.84 28.88
CA PRO A 636 -7.24 -12.07 29.05
C PRO A 636 -6.50 -13.32 28.55
N ILE A 637 -5.75 -13.20 27.45
CA ILE A 637 -4.97 -14.30 26.87
C ILE A 637 -3.84 -14.70 27.81
N TYR A 638 -3.12 -13.71 28.36
CA TYR A 638 -2.07 -13.94 29.34
C TYR A 638 -2.59 -14.66 30.60
N GLU A 639 -3.71 -14.18 31.16
CA GLU A 639 -4.30 -14.80 32.35
C GLU A 639 -4.86 -16.20 32.07
N ALA A 640 -5.45 -16.42 30.89
CA ALA A 640 -5.91 -17.76 30.47
C ALA A 640 -4.74 -18.75 30.39
N LEU A 641 -3.62 -18.36 29.78
CA LEU A 641 -2.42 -19.22 29.70
C LEU A 641 -1.82 -19.50 31.08
N LYS A 642 -1.86 -18.52 32.00
CA LYS A 642 -1.41 -18.70 33.38
C LYS A 642 -2.32 -19.66 34.15
N ARG A 643 -3.64 -19.48 34.05
CA ARG A 643 -4.64 -20.38 34.63
C ARG A 643 -4.49 -21.82 34.12
N LEU A 644 -4.27 -22.00 32.82
CA LEU A 644 -4.08 -23.34 32.23
C LEU A 644 -2.82 -24.04 32.76
N ARG A 645 -1.76 -23.27 33.05
CA ARG A 645 -0.54 -23.79 33.67
C ARG A 645 -0.73 -24.15 35.14
N GLU A 646 -1.46 -23.32 35.88
CA GLU A 646 -1.71 -23.48 37.32
C GLU A 646 -2.81 -24.50 37.62
N SER A 647 -3.69 -24.80 36.66
CA SER A 647 -4.73 -25.82 36.80
C SER A 647 -4.06 -27.18 37.06
N PRO A 648 -4.20 -27.74 38.27
CA PRO A 648 -3.57 -29.01 38.59
C PRO A 648 -4.14 -30.06 37.63
N HIS A 649 -3.25 -30.71 36.86
CA HIS A 649 -3.64 -31.91 36.12
C HIS A 649 -4.38 -32.83 37.09
N VAL A 650 -5.65 -33.07 36.78
CA VAL A 650 -6.46 -34.15 37.33
C VAL A 650 -5.67 -35.44 37.10
N GLU A 651 -4.88 -35.86 38.09
CA GLU A 651 -4.24 -37.18 38.22
C GLU A 651 -5.26 -38.34 38.29
N LEU A 652 -6.51 -38.11 37.90
CA LEU A 652 -7.64 -39.03 38.03
C LEU A 652 -8.01 -39.76 36.73
N LYS A 653 -7.07 -39.92 35.79
CA LYS A 653 -7.15 -40.96 34.74
C LYS A 653 -6.22 -42.16 34.99
N ARG A 654 -5.67 -42.28 36.20
CA ARG A 654 -4.92 -43.47 36.64
C ARG A 654 -5.56 -44.21 37.82
N ARG A 655 -6.89 -44.14 37.96
CA ARG A 655 -7.65 -45.05 38.83
C ARG A 655 -8.86 -45.64 38.09
N LYS A 656 -8.66 -46.87 37.59
CA LYS A 656 -9.62 -47.96 37.42
C LYS A 656 -11.11 -47.60 37.24
N SER A 657 -11.64 -47.87 36.04
CA SER A 657 -12.95 -48.54 35.86
C SER A 657 -13.09 -48.96 34.38
N GLU A 658 -12.50 -50.08 33.98
CA GLU A 658 -13.30 -51.29 33.77
C GLU A 658 -14.52 -51.37 34.69
N HIS A 659 -15.64 -50.72 34.35
CA HIS A 659 -16.96 -51.18 34.78
C HIS A 659 -17.88 -51.10 33.56
N LYS A 660 -18.34 -52.28 33.13
CA LYS A 660 -19.31 -52.49 32.06
C LYS A 660 -20.60 -51.74 32.38
N ILE A 661 -21.09 -50.97 31.43
CA ILE A 661 -22.46 -50.42 31.46
C ILE A 661 -23.41 -51.62 31.35
N SER A 662 -24.31 -51.77 32.31
CA SER A 662 -25.33 -52.83 32.34
C SER A 662 -26.57 -52.39 31.56
N ILE A 663 -27.19 -53.33 30.84
CA ILE A 663 -28.40 -53.13 30.02
C ILE A 663 -29.59 -52.55 30.80
N ASN A 664 -29.58 -52.62 32.14
CA ASN A 664 -30.65 -52.06 32.98
C ASN A 664 -30.66 -50.53 33.07
N ASP A 665 -29.56 -49.84 32.75
CA ASP A 665 -29.52 -48.37 32.77
C ASP A 665 -30.18 -47.74 31.53
N LEU A 666 -30.53 -48.55 30.52
CA LEU A 666 -31.21 -48.14 29.28
C LEU A 666 -32.75 -48.21 29.35
N LEU A 667 -33.33 -48.65 30.47
CA LEU A 667 -34.77 -48.92 30.57
C LEU A 667 -35.55 -48.08 31.61
N ALA A 668 -34.93 -47.10 32.26
CA ALA A 668 -35.68 -46.17 33.09
C ALA A 668 -36.28 -45.03 32.24
N SER A 669 -37.61 -45.05 32.15
CA SER A 669 -38.45 -44.15 31.37
C SER A 669 -38.60 -42.77 32.02
N ASP A 670 -38.84 -41.80 31.15
CA ASP A 670 -39.18 -40.38 31.31
C ASP A 670 -40.15 -40.06 32.46
N ASP A 671 -39.89 -38.97 33.20
CA ASP A 671 -40.92 -37.95 33.53
C ASP A 671 -40.34 -36.72 34.27
N GLY A 672 -40.28 -35.60 33.54
CA GLY A 672 -40.83 -34.30 33.95
C GLY A 672 -40.19 -33.49 35.09
N ALA A 673 -39.26 -32.58 34.76
CA ALA A 673 -39.31 -31.16 35.20
C ALA A 673 -38.22 -30.33 34.50
N ARG A 674 -38.64 -29.27 33.81
CA ARG A 674 -37.78 -28.32 33.10
C ARG A 674 -36.90 -27.50 34.06
N SER A 675 -35.62 -27.38 33.73
CA SER A 675 -34.72 -26.27 34.10
C SER A 675 -33.76 -26.03 32.92
N PRO A 676 -33.37 -24.77 32.63
CA PRO A 676 -32.90 -24.40 31.30
C PRO A 676 -31.45 -24.78 31.01
N THR A 677 -31.29 -25.59 29.97
CA THR A 677 -30.30 -25.53 28.89
C THR A 677 -28.92 -24.94 29.19
N SER A 678 -28.00 -25.84 29.54
CA SER A 678 -26.58 -25.93 29.12
C SER A 678 -25.90 -24.69 28.52
N LEU A 679 -25.03 -24.03 29.32
CA LEU A 679 -23.74 -23.54 28.81
C LEU A 679 -22.70 -24.62 29.05
N GLY A 680 -22.09 -25.12 27.97
CA GLY A 680 -21.09 -26.18 27.98
C GLY A 680 -19.88 -25.80 28.83
N ARG A 681 -19.57 -26.69 29.78
CA ARG A 681 -18.46 -26.65 30.73
C ARG A 681 -17.17 -27.10 30.02
N TRP A 682 -16.28 -26.17 29.68
CA TRP A 682 -14.93 -26.47 29.16
C TRP A 682 -13.94 -26.53 30.32
N ASN A 683 -13.25 -27.65 30.53
CA ASN A 683 -12.42 -27.88 31.74
C ASN A 683 -11.01 -28.46 31.46
N THR A 684 -10.54 -28.56 30.20
CA THR A 684 -9.26 -29.22 29.85
C THR A 684 -8.36 -28.38 28.94
N ILE A 685 -7.03 -28.48 29.13
CA ILE A 685 -6.00 -27.81 28.30
C ILE A 685 -6.22 -28.09 26.81
N ASP A 686 -6.59 -29.32 26.49
CA ASP A 686 -6.79 -29.78 25.11
C ASP A 686 -7.98 -29.10 24.41
N ASP A 687 -8.95 -28.54 25.15
CA ASP A 687 -10.13 -27.89 24.59
C ASP A 687 -9.99 -26.37 24.44
N GLU A 688 -9.35 -25.70 25.41
CA GLU A 688 -9.24 -24.23 25.41
C GLU A 688 -8.01 -23.72 24.65
N LEU A 689 -6.90 -24.46 24.66
CA LEU A 689 -5.62 -24.04 24.08
C LEU A 689 -5.68 -23.82 22.56
N PRO A 690 -6.38 -24.66 21.76
CA PRO A 690 -6.55 -24.39 20.33
C PRO A 690 -7.26 -23.06 20.04
N GLY A 691 -8.27 -22.70 20.85
CA GLY A 691 -8.99 -21.42 20.74
C GLY A 691 -8.09 -20.22 21.05
N ILE A 692 -7.26 -20.32 22.08
CA ILE A 692 -6.28 -19.29 22.44
C ILE A 692 -5.23 -19.12 21.32
N ILE A 693 -4.70 -20.22 20.79
CA ILE A 693 -3.73 -20.18 19.69
C ILE A 693 -4.35 -19.50 18.48
N GLN A 694 -5.57 -19.88 18.09
CA GLN A 694 -6.27 -19.27 16.98
C GLN A 694 -6.49 -17.76 17.19
N GLN A 695 -6.89 -17.36 18.39
CA GLN A 695 -7.10 -15.95 18.73
C GLN A 695 -5.80 -15.12 18.61
N VAL A 696 -4.68 -15.62 19.15
CA VAL A 696 -3.39 -14.92 19.06
C VAL A 696 -2.86 -14.92 17.62
N THR A 697 -3.04 -16.01 16.87
CA THR A 697 -2.64 -16.07 15.46
C THR A 697 -3.40 -15.06 14.60
N VAL A 698 -4.70 -14.87 14.84
CA VAL A 698 -5.47 -13.81 14.18
C VAL A 698 -4.92 -12.43 14.54
N LEU A 699 -4.64 -12.16 15.82
CA LEU A 699 -4.05 -10.90 16.25
C LEU A 699 -2.67 -10.64 15.65
N LEU A 700 -1.86 -11.68 15.44
CA LEU A 700 -0.54 -11.55 14.84
C LEU A 700 -0.60 -11.29 13.32
N ARG A 701 -1.58 -11.88 12.63
CA ARG A 701 -1.77 -11.72 11.18
C ARG A 701 -2.49 -10.43 10.81
N ASP A 702 -3.49 -10.07 11.61
CA ASP A 702 -4.35 -8.93 11.38
C ASP A 702 -4.80 -8.31 12.71
N PRO A 703 -3.90 -7.56 13.38
CA PRO A 703 -4.20 -6.96 14.68
C PRO A 703 -5.35 -5.94 14.65
N PHE A 704 -5.79 -5.54 13.45
CA PHE A 704 -6.79 -4.51 13.22
C PHE A 704 -8.06 -5.03 12.52
N GLY A 705 -8.16 -6.33 12.21
CA GLY A 705 -9.34 -6.95 11.60
C GLY A 705 -9.68 -6.48 10.17
N ARG A 706 -8.68 -5.99 9.42
CA ARG A 706 -8.85 -5.46 8.05
C ARG A 706 -9.28 -6.51 7.03
N ALA A 707 -8.85 -7.76 7.20
CA ALA A 707 -9.21 -8.87 6.31
C ALA A 707 -10.62 -9.42 6.59
N GLN A 708 -11.13 -9.26 7.82
CA GLN A 708 -12.42 -9.81 8.26
C GLN A 708 -13.64 -8.97 7.84
N GLN A 709 -13.47 -7.69 7.48
CA GLN A 709 -14.59 -6.84 7.04
C GLN A 709 -15.24 -7.29 5.71
N ASN A 710 -14.58 -8.16 4.94
CA ASN A 710 -15.11 -8.70 3.68
C ASN A 710 -15.70 -10.12 3.81
N SER A 711 -15.67 -10.74 4.99
CA SER A 711 -16.27 -12.07 5.18
C SER A 711 -16.90 -12.23 6.56
N VAL A 712 -18.23 -12.32 6.56
CA VAL A 712 -19.11 -12.89 7.61
C VAL A 712 -19.53 -11.92 8.73
N ALA A 713 -20.86 -11.79 8.84
CA ALA A 713 -21.61 -11.14 9.91
C ALA A 713 -21.84 -12.11 11.08
N ASP A 714 -20.78 -12.46 11.83
CA ASP A 714 -20.94 -13.25 13.07
C ASP A 714 -20.59 -12.41 14.31
N GLU A 715 -21.55 -12.33 15.23
CA GLU A 715 -21.63 -11.47 16.42
C GLU A 715 -20.67 -11.84 17.58
N GLN A 716 -19.53 -12.48 17.32
CA GLN A 716 -18.64 -12.98 18.39
C GLN A 716 -17.26 -12.31 18.49
N TYR A 717 -16.97 -11.32 17.65
CA TYR A 717 -15.78 -10.49 17.82
C TYR A 717 -16.13 -9.16 18.49
N PRO A 718 -15.28 -8.64 19.41
CA PRO A 718 -15.45 -7.29 19.94
C PRO A 718 -15.29 -6.29 18.78
N THR A 719 -16.43 -5.95 18.17
CA THR A 719 -16.53 -4.86 17.20
C THR A 719 -16.16 -3.56 17.91
N PRO A 720 -15.47 -2.63 17.22
CA PRO A 720 -15.10 -1.35 17.81
C PRO A 720 -16.38 -0.62 18.28
N PRO A 721 -16.41 -0.06 19.50
CA PRO A 721 -17.50 0.82 19.89
C PRO A 721 -17.61 1.98 18.91
N SER A 722 -18.83 2.40 18.58
CA SER A 722 -19.17 3.36 17.52
C SER A 722 -18.71 4.81 17.78
N ASN A 723 -17.77 5.03 18.70
CA ASN A 723 -17.27 6.38 18.99
C ASN A 723 -16.32 6.82 17.87
N ALA A 724 -16.64 7.97 17.28
CA ALA A 724 -15.96 8.55 16.13
C ALA A 724 -14.46 8.87 16.36
N ASP A 725 -14.04 8.99 17.63
CA ASP A 725 -12.73 9.53 18.01
C ASP A 725 -11.54 8.54 17.95
N MET A 726 -11.75 7.27 17.58
CA MET A 726 -10.73 6.22 17.79
C MET A 726 -10.56 5.24 16.61
N LEU A 727 -10.66 5.74 15.37
CA LEU A 727 -10.72 4.91 14.16
C LEU A 727 -9.41 4.82 13.36
N PHE A 728 -8.36 5.61 13.66
CA PHE A 728 -7.15 5.69 12.83
C PHE A 728 -6.46 4.35 12.55
N TRP A 729 -6.23 3.55 13.60
CA TRP A 729 -5.56 2.24 13.44
C TRP A 729 -6.49 1.15 12.86
N PHE A 730 -7.81 1.36 12.95
CA PHE A 730 -8.84 0.33 12.73
C PHE A 730 -9.72 0.54 11.48
N ARG A 731 -9.62 1.69 10.81
CA ARG A 731 -10.22 1.93 9.49
C ARG A 731 -9.11 2.20 8.48
N VAL A 732 -8.76 1.18 7.71
CA VAL A 732 -8.13 1.32 6.39
C VAL A 732 -8.85 0.40 5.43
#